data_AF-A0A5C6NZN6-F1
#
_entry.id   AF-A0A5C6NZN6-F1
#
_cell.length_a   1.000
_cell.length_b   1.000
_cell.length_c   1.000
_cell.angle_alpha   90.00
_cell.angle_beta   90.00
_cell.angle_gamma   90.00
#
_symmetry.space_group_name_H-M   'P 1'
#
loop_
_entity.id
_entity.type
_entity.pdbx_description
1 polymer ?
#
loop_
_entity_poly.entity_id
_entity_poly.type
_entity_poly.pdbx_seq_one_letter_code
_entity_poly.pdbx_strand_id
1 'polypeptide(L)'
;MFGSSTDEVTPCGKSQYGQRSKDRSGRNETTSYEAVSASSSCSNRGDGASSGHSALQPTAHPGQLSHSFQKGMTNSSLLASTSESSSHRGHGGTLCRTSRPAGAMGTHPARTPLTDYSITSCSSGAAASSASVMVALVEGRGLARGEIGMASLNLRCPELVLSQFADTGTYAKVITKIHILVPLEILMPDTASEKGKGTKLFNLVTENFPGVTFTAVQRKYFNERKGLEYIQQLCAPEFSTVLMEVQAKYYCLAAAAALLKYLEFVQNSVYAAKSLRVIFKGSEQTAMIDSASASHLELVVNNRDRRSEHSLLGVLNHTKTAGGARRLRSNILEPLVDVDTINMRLDSIQELLQEEELFFGLKNVIGHFLDTDQLLSVLVQIPKQETVQIAEAKITHVIQLKHTLDLVPQLKMVLKNCNTALLKAYCTSLEDSRFDVILEQIKTVINDDTTYLKGSLHMRTQKCYAVRPNINEFLDISRRAYTEIVDDIAGLVSQLGENYGFPMRTSFSTARGFFIQMRLEGVVLPEGKLPSEFIKITKHKNNYSFTTADLMKMNDRCDEALREIFHMSYVVIRQLLSTIHEHIHCLYKLSDAVSMLDMLVSLANACTLSDYVRPDFTDTLAIKQGRHPILERMAGQLPVSNNTYISEGCNFVIITGPNMSGKSTYLKQVALCQIMAQIGSYVPATYASFRVADQIFTRIGISYIIHNISDRSLIIIDELGRGTSAEEGIGLCHSVCEFLLSLKAFTLFATHFLELCQLETLYPNVENQHMGVQHTRSSDSGTDSVVYTYLLQRGCSEDRHYGLRAAEMTSLPSDLIKEAKTVVSKVSQQLLSRHHCDPETLQQRAVYHLATRLLQAARNSRLDPDSLRMYLKGLKKQYEAELQAAEQPVATL
;
A
#
# COMPACT_ATOMS: atom_id res chain seq x y z
N MET A 1 43.89 -32.55 -30.64
CA MET A 1 43.15 -33.46 -31.53
C MET A 1 41.84 -32.74 -31.85
N PHE A 2 41.66 -32.27 -33.09
CA PHE A 2 40.77 -32.88 -34.11
C PHE A 2 39.29 -32.90 -33.65
N GLY A 3 38.30 -32.30 -34.34
CA GLY A 3 38.25 -31.47 -35.56
C GLY A 3 36.77 -31.13 -35.86
N SER A 4 36.29 -30.02 -36.45
CA SER A 4 36.73 -29.15 -37.58
C SER A 4 36.02 -29.44 -38.92
N SER A 5 34.83 -28.84 -39.13
CA SER A 5 34.11 -28.58 -40.41
C SER A 5 32.79 -27.85 -40.06
N THR A 6 32.32 -26.72 -40.62
CA THR A 6 32.34 -26.15 -42.00
C THR A 6 31.54 -27.02 -42.99
N ASP A 7 30.76 -26.53 -43.97
CA ASP A 7 30.47 -25.18 -44.54
C ASP A 7 28.92 -25.05 -44.72
N GLU A 8 28.22 -23.91 -44.83
CA GLU A 8 28.31 -22.66 -45.63
C GLU A 8 27.82 -22.76 -47.11
N VAL A 9 27.24 -21.64 -47.59
CA VAL A 9 26.93 -21.24 -49.00
C VAL A 9 25.54 -21.57 -49.59
N THR A 10 25.01 -20.59 -50.34
CA THR A 10 23.70 -20.51 -51.06
C THR A 10 23.97 -20.39 -52.59
N PRO A 11 23.18 -19.77 -53.52
CA PRO A 11 21.75 -19.45 -53.66
C PRO A 11 21.15 -19.92 -55.03
N CYS A 12 20.07 -19.27 -55.51
CA CYS A 12 19.43 -19.36 -56.85
C CYS A 12 18.55 -20.60 -57.17
N GLY A 13 17.44 -20.51 -57.93
CA GLY A 13 16.69 -19.35 -58.45
C GLY A 13 16.02 -19.56 -59.83
N LYS A 14 14.69 -19.28 -59.96
CA LYS A 14 13.88 -19.18 -61.21
C LYS A 14 12.41 -18.78 -60.84
N SER A 15 11.85 -17.65 -61.29
CA SER A 15 11.14 -17.36 -62.58
C SER A 15 9.70 -17.89 -62.69
N GLN A 16 8.67 -17.21 -63.22
CA GLN A 16 8.35 -15.78 -63.50
C GLN A 16 6.86 -15.67 -63.99
N TYR A 17 6.42 -14.51 -64.50
CA TYR A 17 5.06 -14.17 -65.06
C TYR A 17 3.91 -14.07 -64.02
N GLY A 18 2.94 -13.14 -64.09
CA GLY A 18 2.70 -11.97 -64.97
C GLY A 18 1.18 -11.76 -65.18
N GLN A 19 0.57 -10.60 -65.43
CA GLN A 19 0.94 -9.17 -65.49
C GLN A 19 -0.37 -8.39 -65.87
N ARG A 20 -0.63 -7.18 -65.31
CA ARG A 20 -1.43 -6.07 -65.94
C ARG A 20 -2.97 -6.30 -66.16
N SER A 21 -3.83 -5.30 -66.39
CA SER A 21 -3.66 -3.83 -66.54
C SER A 21 -4.91 -2.99 -66.14
N LYS A 22 -4.65 -1.69 -65.96
CA LYS A 22 -5.44 -0.45 -66.25
C LYS A 22 -6.57 -0.55 -67.33
N ASP A 23 -7.53 0.39 -67.50
CA ASP A 23 -7.52 1.86 -67.23
C ASP A 23 -8.93 2.53 -67.13
N ARG A 24 -8.97 3.74 -66.54
CA ARG A 24 -9.87 4.93 -66.68
C ARG A 24 -11.41 4.91 -67.00
N SER A 25 -12.09 5.96 -66.47
CA SER A 25 -13.42 6.56 -66.82
C SER A 25 -14.70 5.84 -66.35
N GLY A 26 -15.88 6.47 -66.19
CA GLY A 26 -16.22 7.92 -66.10
C GLY A 26 -17.68 8.29 -66.48
N ARG A 27 -18.36 9.13 -65.65
CA ARG A 27 -19.72 9.78 -65.78
C ARG A 27 -21.01 9.01 -65.36
N ASN A 28 -21.77 9.68 -64.47
CA ASN A 28 -23.21 10.02 -64.44
C ASN A 28 -24.41 9.03 -64.55
N GLU A 29 -25.53 9.51 -63.95
CA GLU A 29 -26.97 9.20 -64.19
C GLU A 29 -27.46 7.78 -63.76
N THR A 30 -28.38 7.63 -62.79
CA THR A 30 -29.86 7.79 -62.79
C THR A 30 -30.56 6.93 -63.88
N THR A 31 -31.60 6.12 -63.62
CA THR A 31 -32.78 6.32 -62.75
C THR A 31 -33.36 5.03 -62.09
N SER A 32 -34.36 5.28 -61.23
CA SER A 32 -35.24 4.39 -60.43
C SER A 32 -36.40 3.68 -61.16
N TYR A 33 -36.93 2.61 -60.52
CA TYR A 33 -38.36 2.23 -60.39
C TYR A 33 -38.53 1.65 -58.95
N GLU A 34 -39.50 1.98 -58.08
CA GLU A 34 -40.99 1.98 -58.12
C GLU A 34 -41.64 0.58 -58.05
N ALA A 35 -42.73 0.31 -57.29
CA ALA A 35 -43.54 1.10 -56.34
C ALA A 35 -44.09 0.17 -55.19
N VAL A 36 -45.09 0.43 -54.32
CA VAL A 36 -46.48 0.97 -54.48
C VAL A 36 -47.10 1.44 -53.12
N SER A 37 -47.56 2.70 -53.03
CA SER A 37 -48.65 3.29 -52.19
C SER A 37 -48.64 3.12 -50.63
N ALA A 38 -49.16 4.02 -49.76
CA ALA A 38 -49.90 5.31 -49.81
C ALA A 38 -49.68 6.03 -48.42
N SER A 39 -50.30 7.12 -47.92
CA SER A 39 -51.19 8.26 -48.29
C SER A 39 -51.34 9.15 -47.04
N SER A 40 -51.62 10.47 -47.02
CA SER A 40 -51.62 11.53 -48.05
C SER A 40 -51.74 12.95 -47.41
N SER A 41 -51.46 14.00 -48.20
CA SER A 41 -52.08 15.36 -48.20
C SER A 41 -52.06 16.31 -46.97
N CYS A 42 -51.27 17.41 -47.11
CA CYS A 42 -51.66 18.84 -46.97
C CYS A 42 -52.10 19.47 -45.62
N SER A 43 -52.00 20.80 -45.36
CA SER A 43 -51.06 21.87 -45.84
C SER A 43 -51.28 23.24 -45.14
N ASN A 44 -50.19 23.97 -44.85
CA ASN A 44 -50.03 25.46 -44.88
C ASN A 44 -50.62 26.42 -43.80
N ARG A 45 -49.81 27.46 -43.47
CA ARG A 45 -50.08 28.78 -42.80
C ARG A 45 -50.49 28.78 -41.30
N GLY A 46 -50.14 29.78 -40.48
CA GLY A 46 -49.20 30.92 -40.66
C GLY A 46 -49.20 31.98 -39.52
N ASP A 47 -48.07 32.69 -39.36
CA ASP A 47 -47.82 34.03 -38.78
C ASP A 47 -48.16 34.42 -37.30
N GLY A 48 -47.38 35.40 -36.77
CA GLY A 48 -47.57 36.11 -35.48
C GLY A 48 -46.59 35.67 -34.36
N ALA A 49 -45.44 36.30 -34.07
CA ALA A 49 -45.15 37.69 -33.65
C ALA A 49 -45.80 38.10 -32.30
N SER A 50 -45.18 38.81 -31.34
CA SER A 50 -43.76 39.04 -30.94
C SER A 50 -43.76 40.04 -29.77
N SER A 51 -42.76 40.01 -28.87
CA SER A 51 -42.56 40.97 -27.74
C SER A 51 -43.63 40.93 -26.60
N GLY A 52 -43.36 41.40 -25.38
CA GLY A 52 -42.07 41.81 -24.80
C GLY A 52 -42.17 42.45 -23.39
N HIS A 53 -41.08 42.36 -22.64
CA HIS A 53 -40.68 43.15 -21.45
C HIS A 53 -41.63 43.38 -20.25
N SER A 54 -41.04 43.16 -19.06
CA SER A 54 -41.20 43.96 -17.81
C SER A 54 -42.56 43.94 -17.08
N ALA A 55 -42.64 44.17 -15.76
CA ALA A 55 -41.69 44.03 -14.64
C ALA A 55 -42.51 44.10 -13.32
N LEU A 56 -41.82 44.28 -12.19
CA LEU A 56 -42.37 44.80 -10.90
C LEU A 56 -43.31 43.87 -10.10
N GLN A 57 -42.71 43.31 -9.04
CA GLN A 57 -43.27 43.29 -7.67
C GLN A 57 -44.05 44.59 -7.32
N PRO A 58 -45.01 44.61 -6.37
CA PRO A 58 -44.74 44.07 -5.02
C PRO A 58 -45.91 43.60 -4.10
N THR A 59 -45.49 43.13 -2.92
CA THR A 59 -46.15 43.24 -1.58
C THR A 59 -47.36 42.38 -1.16
N ALA A 60 -47.38 42.14 0.16
CA ALA A 60 -48.54 41.95 1.05
C ALA A 60 -49.22 40.56 1.17
N HIS A 61 -48.61 39.72 2.04
CA HIS A 61 -49.32 39.07 3.16
C HIS A 61 -50.28 40.05 3.92
N PRO A 62 -51.30 39.61 4.70
CA PRO A 62 -51.26 38.42 5.58
C PRO A 62 -52.60 37.67 5.83
N GLY A 63 -52.58 36.73 6.79
CA GLY A 63 -53.77 36.19 7.47
C GLY A 63 -54.36 34.94 6.81
N GLN A 64 -54.16 33.71 7.32
CA GLN A 64 -54.65 33.09 8.57
C GLN A 64 -56.16 32.78 8.62
N LEU A 65 -56.44 31.48 8.81
CA LEU A 65 -57.59 30.90 9.52
C LEU A 65 -58.99 31.09 8.88
N SER A 66 -59.96 30.17 9.03
CA SER A 66 -59.94 28.75 9.42
C SER A 66 -61.34 28.14 9.18
N HIS A 67 -61.43 26.80 9.18
CA HIS A 67 -62.69 26.01 9.28
C HIS A 67 -63.67 26.12 8.08
N SER A 68 -64.51 25.11 7.77
CA SER A 68 -64.58 23.70 8.22
C SER A 68 -65.55 22.87 7.34
N PHE A 69 -65.58 21.54 7.58
CA PHE A 69 -66.72 20.63 7.29
C PHE A 69 -66.99 20.24 5.80
N GLN A 70 -67.40 19.00 5.46
CA GLN A 70 -67.53 17.73 6.22
C GLN A 70 -67.58 16.50 5.28
N LYS A 71 -67.41 15.29 5.85
CA LYS A 71 -67.72 13.93 5.33
C LYS A 71 -66.75 13.35 4.27
N GLY A 72 -66.31 12.09 4.37
CA GLY A 72 -66.35 11.19 5.55
C GLY A 72 -66.22 9.68 5.25
N MET A 73 -65.61 8.96 6.21
CA MET A 73 -65.71 7.50 6.45
C MET A 73 -65.03 6.56 5.41
N THR A 74 -64.41 5.43 5.78
CA THR A 74 -64.32 4.75 7.10
C THR A 74 -63.07 3.84 7.21
N ASN A 75 -62.42 3.85 8.39
CA ASN A 75 -61.77 2.76 9.17
C ASN A 75 -60.82 1.73 8.49
N SER A 76 -59.85 1.08 9.18
CA SER A 76 -59.04 1.30 10.42
C SER A 76 -57.97 0.16 10.43
N SER A 77 -57.01 -0.04 11.34
CA SER A 77 -56.54 0.56 12.62
C SER A 77 -55.03 0.14 12.76
N LEU A 78 -54.10 0.85 13.42
CA LEU A 78 -53.94 1.13 14.87
C LEU A 78 -53.85 -0.15 15.73
N LEU A 79 -52.90 -0.31 16.68
CA LEU A 79 -52.40 0.68 17.64
C LEU A 79 -50.88 0.61 17.92
N ALA A 80 -50.38 1.64 18.60
CA ALA A 80 -49.13 1.65 19.37
C ALA A 80 -49.40 2.19 20.79
N SER A 81 -48.49 1.97 21.74
CA SER A 81 -48.52 2.57 23.07
C SER A 81 -47.11 2.84 23.61
N THR A 82 -47.00 3.69 24.64
CA THR A 82 -45.76 4.33 25.07
C THR A 82 -45.47 4.11 26.57
N SER A 83 -44.25 4.46 26.98
CA SER A 83 -43.89 5.09 28.27
C SER A 83 -44.31 4.45 29.60
N GLU A 84 -43.34 4.21 30.50
CA GLU A 84 -43.26 4.93 31.79
C GLU A 84 -41.89 4.79 32.50
N SER A 85 -41.76 5.23 33.76
CA SER A 85 -40.47 5.55 34.43
C SER A 85 -40.48 5.38 35.97
N SER A 86 -39.36 5.72 36.64
CA SER A 86 -39.15 5.79 38.12
C SER A 86 -38.88 4.45 38.87
N SER A 87 -38.33 4.38 40.11
CA SER A 87 -37.28 5.20 40.78
C SER A 87 -36.74 4.57 42.11
N HIS A 88 -35.54 5.00 42.54
CA HIS A 88 -35.03 5.15 43.93
C HIS A 88 -34.61 3.97 44.87
N ARG A 89 -33.40 4.17 45.47
CA ARG A 89 -32.83 3.68 46.78
C ARG A 89 -32.44 2.18 46.92
N GLY A 90 -31.32 1.81 47.58
CA GLY A 90 -30.20 2.62 48.10
C GLY A 90 -29.18 1.88 49.01
N HIS A 91 -27.97 2.46 49.14
CA HIS A 91 -26.81 2.10 50.01
C HIS A 91 -26.00 0.81 49.69
N GLY A 92 -24.66 0.79 49.88
CA GLY A 92 -23.74 1.90 50.23
C GLY A 92 -22.26 1.52 50.43
N GLY A 93 -21.37 2.52 50.53
CA GLY A 93 -19.92 2.42 50.81
C GLY A 93 -19.00 2.17 49.59
N THR A 94 -17.78 2.70 49.46
CA THR A 94 -17.01 3.68 50.27
C THR A 94 -15.99 4.41 49.34
N LEU A 95 -15.53 5.62 49.68
CA LEU A 95 -14.77 6.51 48.78
C LEU A 95 -13.64 7.29 49.50
N CYS A 96 -12.49 7.46 48.84
CA CYS A 96 -11.45 8.47 49.13
C CYS A 96 -11.05 9.15 47.80
N ARG A 97 -11.13 10.48 47.64
CA ARG A 97 -10.22 11.55 48.15
C ARG A 97 -8.80 11.41 47.55
N THR A 98 -8.18 12.44 46.91
CA THR A 98 -8.50 13.88 46.69
C THR A 98 -7.65 14.41 45.50
N SER A 99 -7.75 15.61 44.88
CA SER A 99 -8.53 16.86 45.08
C SER A 99 -8.67 17.67 43.75
N ARG A 100 -8.87 19.00 43.83
CA ARG A 100 -8.68 20.06 42.81
C ARG A 100 -8.04 21.29 43.50
N PRO A 101 -7.47 22.27 42.77
CA PRO A 101 -8.20 23.51 42.39
C PRO A 101 -8.28 23.67 40.84
N ALA A 102 -9.20 24.37 40.17
CA ALA A 102 -9.93 25.64 40.39
C ALA A 102 -9.06 26.92 40.21
N GLY A 103 -9.45 27.95 39.45
CA GLY A 103 -10.61 28.16 38.56
C GLY A 103 -10.76 29.65 38.15
N ALA A 104 -11.54 29.97 37.10
CA ALA A 104 -11.87 31.37 36.72
C ALA A 104 -13.14 31.45 35.84
N MET A 105 -13.83 32.61 35.86
CA MET A 105 -15.00 32.95 35.01
C MET A 105 -14.60 33.84 33.82
N GLY A 106 -15.44 33.95 32.77
CA GLY A 106 -15.21 34.91 31.67
C GLY A 106 -16.24 34.92 30.54
N THR A 107 -17.37 35.62 30.74
CA THR A 107 -18.25 36.31 29.76
C THR A 107 -18.10 36.05 28.24
N HIS A 108 -19.21 35.68 27.58
CA HIS A 108 -19.45 36.02 26.16
C HIS A 108 -19.75 37.51 25.97
N PRO A 109 -19.50 38.09 24.78
CA PRO A 109 -20.64 38.43 23.92
C PRO A 109 -20.40 38.25 22.39
N ALA A 110 -21.48 38.47 21.63
CA ALA A 110 -21.54 38.79 20.18
C ALA A 110 -20.97 37.80 19.14
N ARG A 111 -21.88 37.31 18.27
CA ARG A 111 -21.53 36.77 16.93
C ARG A 111 -21.53 37.91 15.90
N THR A 112 -20.51 37.96 15.07
CA THR A 112 -20.57 38.50 13.69
C THR A 112 -19.90 37.49 12.74
N PRO A 113 -20.33 37.40 11.47
CA PRO A 113 -19.79 36.41 10.53
C PRO A 113 -18.41 36.83 10.01
N LEU A 114 -17.51 35.86 9.90
CA LEU A 114 -16.21 36.02 9.23
C LEU A 114 -16.15 35.13 7.97
N THR A 115 -15.64 35.71 6.90
CA THR A 115 -15.37 35.08 5.61
C THR A 115 -14.10 34.24 5.63
N ASP A 116 -14.05 33.25 4.72
CA ASP A 116 -12.86 32.63 4.13
C ASP A 116 -11.64 32.39 5.04
N TYR A 117 -11.60 31.19 5.65
CA TYR A 117 -10.36 30.65 6.21
C TYR A 117 -9.63 29.79 5.18
N SER A 118 -8.43 30.24 4.80
CA SER A 118 -7.45 29.42 4.07
C SER A 118 -6.91 28.29 4.96
N ILE A 119 -6.62 27.14 4.36
CA ILE A 119 -6.21 25.93 5.10
C ILE A 119 -4.74 26.04 5.49
N THR A 120 -4.47 26.41 6.74
CA THR A 120 -3.12 26.32 7.33
C THR A 120 -2.76 24.87 7.58
N SER A 121 -1.71 24.37 6.93
CA SER A 121 -1.26 22.98 7.05
C SER A 121 -0.59 22.69 8.40
N CYS A 122 -1.25 21.94 9.28
CA CYS A 122 -0.71 21.53 10.58
C CYS A 122 0.46 20.53 10.42
N SER A 123 1.67 20.97 10.74
CA SER A 123 2.86 20.11 10.83
C SER A 123 2.72 19.11 11.99
N SER A 124 2.59 17.83 11.66
CA SER A 124 2.64 16.73 12.63
C SER A 124 3.49 15.58 12.08
N GLY A 125 4.53 15.20 12.83
CA GLY A 125 5.54 14.24 12.40
C GLY A 125 5.07 12.80 12.56
N ALA A 126 4.43 12.26 11.53
CA ALA A 126 4.28 10.82 11.31
C ALA A 126 4.51 10.54 9.82
N ALA A 127 5.12 9.40 9.48
CA ALA A 127 5.47 9.02 8.10
C ALA A 127 4.24 8.52 7.30
N ALA A 128 3.15 9.30 7.30
CA ALA A 128 1.99 9.04 6.48
C ALA A 128 2.40 9.11 4.99
N SER A 129 2.25 7.99 4.28
CA SER A 129 2.48 7.89 2.84
C SER A 129 1.49 8.78 2.09
N SER A 130 1.83 10.05 1.95
CA SER A 130 1.02 11.05 1.23
C SER A 130 0.94 10.63 -0.24
N ALA A 131 -0.29 10.49 -0.74
CA ALA A 131 -0.56 10.08 -2.11
C ALA A 131 0.19 10.98 -3.09
N SER A 132 0.90 10.34 -4.03
CA SER A 132 1.80 11.02 -4.97
C SER A 132 1.80 10.38 -6.36
N VAL A 133 0.93 9.40 -6.60
CA VAL A 133 0.74 8.75 -7.90
C VAL A 133 -0.45 9.37 -8.62
N MET A 134 -0.28 9.71 -9.89
CA MET A 134 -1.32 10.14 -10.81
C MET A 134 -1.69 8.94 -11.68
N VAL A 135 -2.97 8.59 -11.80
CA VAL A 135 -3.41 7.40 -12.56
C VAL A 135 -4.37 7.82 -13.67
N ALA A 136 -4.10 7.42 -14.92
CA ALA A 136 -5.04 7.54 -16.03
C ALA A 136 -5.58 6.17 -16.44
N LEU A 137 -6.88 6.08 -16.70
CA LEU A 137 -7.57 4.80 -16.89
C LEU A 137 -8.61 4.83 -18.02
N VAL A 138 -8.60 3.77 -18.84
CA VAL A 138 -9.43 3.63 -20.05
C VAL A 138 -10.05 2.22 -20.12
N GLU A 139 -11.39 2.16 -20.28
CA GLU A 139 -12.11 0.93 -20.65
C GLU A 139 -12.19 0.79 -22.18
N GLY A 140 -11.89 -0.40 -22.69
CA GLY A 140 -12.15 -0.78 -24.08
C GLY A 140 -13.65 -0.83 -24.42
N ARG A 141 -13.97 -0.85 -25.72
CA ARG A 141 -15.36 -0.79 -26.21
C ARG A 141 -15.62 -1.80 -27.32
N GLY A 142 -16.88 -2.17 -27.50
CA GLY A 142 -17.28 -3.19 -28.47
C GLY A 142 -16.70 -4.55 -28.08
N LEU A 143 -15.92 -5.15 -28.97
CA LEU A 143 -15.29 -6.46 -28.76
C LEU A 143 -14.20 -6.45 -27.66
N ALA A 144 -13.56 -5.30 -27.41
CA ALA A 144 -12.54 -5.15 -26.37
C ALA A 144 -13.11 -4.68 -25.01
N ARG A 145 -14.41 -4.89 -24.76
CA ARG A 145 -15.04 -4.48 -23.50
C ARG A 145 -14.55 -5.35 -22.34
N GLY A 146 -14.11 -4.72 -21.25
CA GLY A 146 -13.46 -5.40 -20.12
C GLY A 146 -11.93 -5.48 -20.24
N GLU A 147 -11.35 -5.13 -21.40
CA GLU A 147 -9.93 -4.79 -21.47
C GLU A 147 -9.73 -3.38 -20.90
N ILE A 148 -8.77 -3.26 -19.97
CA ILE A 148 -8.44 -2.01 -19.29
C ILE A 148 -7.02 -1.60 -19.64
N GLY A 149 -6.85 -0.37 -20.10
CA GLY A 149 -5.57 0.31 -20.15
C GLY A 149 -5.44 1.24 -18.96
N MET A 150 -4.35 1.08 -18.20
CA MET A 150 -4.00 1.95 -17.09
C MET A 150 -2.55 2.40 -17.22
N ALA A 151 -2.32 3.71 -17.11
CA ALA A 151 -1.00 4.30 -16.97
C ALA A 151 -0.93 5.02 -15.61
N SER A 152 0.14 4.83 -14.85
CA SER A 152 0.37 5.54 -13.60
C SER A 152 1.76 6.17 -13.58
N LEU A 153 1.84 7.39 -13.08
CA LEU A 153 3.08 8.15 -12.95
C LEU A 153 3.23 8.62 -11.52
N ASN A 154 4.38 8.35 -10.91
CA ASN A 154 4.67 8.80 -9.56
C ASN A 154 5.33 10.20 -9.60
N LEU A 155 4.79 11.17 -8.87
CA LEU A 155 5.37 12.52 -8.78
C LEU A 155 6.62 12.57 -7.88
N ARG A 156 6.89 11.49 -7.12
CA ARG A 156 8.09 11.29 -6.29
C ARG A 156 9.08 10.26 -6.82
N CYS A 157 8.77 9.53 -7.90
CA CYS A 157 9.71 8.61 -8.55
C CYS A 157 9.50 8.80 -10.06
N PRO A 158 10.50 9.15 -10.89
CA PRO A 158 10.29 9.45 -12.31
C PRO A 158 10.06 8.18 -13.13
N GLU A 159 8.97 7.49 -12.84
CA GLU A 159 8.58 6.18 -13.31
C GLU A 159 7.15 6.22 -13.84
N LEU A 160 7.00 5.91 -15.12
CA LEU A 160 5.73 5.70 -15.81
C LEU A 160 5.47 4.19 -15.94
N VAL A 161 4.57 3.69 -15.09
CA VAL A 161 4.12 2.30 -15.16
C VAL A 161 2.94 2.20 -16.11
N LEU A 162 3.08 1.37 -17.13
CA LEU A 162 2.04 1.05 -18.11
C LEU A 162 1.50 -0.34 -17.83
N SER A 163 0.19 -0.54 -17.96
CA SER A 163 -0.40 -1.87 -17.86
C SER A 163 -1.66 -1.97 -18.71
N GLN A 164 -1.82 -3.12 -19.38
CA GLN A 164 -3.02 -3.45 -20.14
C GLN A 164 -3.39 -4.89 -19.84
N PHE A 165 -4.62 -5.11 -19.36
CA PHE A 165 -5.08 -6.44 -18.93
C PHE A 165 -6.60 -6.55 -19.07
N ALA A 166 -7.08 -7.80 -19.23
CA ALA A 166 -8.50 -8.11 -19.15
C ALA A 166 -8.94 -8.29 -17.68
N ASP A 167 -10.02 -7.61 -17.31
CA ASP A 167 -10.68 -7.72 -16.02
C ASP A 167 -12.11 -8.25 -16.17
N THR A 168 -12.65 -8.79 -15.09
CA THR A 168 -14.00 -9.34 -15.04
C THR A 168 -15.04 -8.22 -14.81
N GLY A 169 -16.33 -8.55 -14.89
CA GLY A 169 -17.42 -7.57 -14.72
C GLY A 169 -17.51 -6.89 -13.34
N THR A 170 -16.68 -7.30 -12.37
CA THR A 170 -16.49 -6.69 -11.04
C THR A 170 -15.31 -5.73 -10.98
N TYR A 171 -14.45 -5.66 -12.00
CA TYR A 171 -13.24 -4.82 -12.08
C TYR A 171 -12.27 -4.94 -10.89
N ALA A 172 -12.16 -6.15 -10.32
CA ALA A 172 -11.40 -6.40 -9.10
C ALA A 172 -9.89 -6.22 -9.28
N LYS A 173 -9.32 -6.54 -10.45
CA LYS A 173 -7.89 -6.35 -10.72
C LYS A 173 -7.55 -4.86 -10.81
N VAL A 174 -8.42 -4.06 -11.43
CA VAL A 174 -8.33 -2.59 -11.45
C VAL A 174 -8.39 -2.03 -10.03
N ILE A 175 -9.44 -2.34 -9.27
CA ILE A 175 -9.64 -1.81 -7.91
C ILE A 175 -8.43 -2.15 -7.02
N THR A 176 -7.94 -3.39 -7.10
CA THR A 176 -6.75 -3.85 -6.38
C THR A 176 -5.49 -3.05 -6.79
N LYS A 177 -5.20 -2.90 -8.09
CA LYS A 177 -4.05 -2.09 -8.54
C LYS A 177 -4.15 -0.60 -8.14
N ILE A 178 -5.36 -0.02 -8.10
CA ILE A 178 -5.55 1.35 -7.61
C ILE A 178 -5.27 1.45 -6.10
N HIS A 179 -5.70 0.47 -5.29
CA HIS A 179 -5.37 0.42 -3.85
C HIS A 179 -3.87 0.23 -3.58
N ILE A 180 -3.15 -0.50 -4.44
CA ILE A 180 -1.69 -0.65 -4.36
C ILE A 180 -1.00 0.68 -4.65
N LEU A 181 -1.42 1.38 -5.72
CA LEU A 181 -0.83 2.65 -6.18
C LEU A 181 -1.13 3.85 -5.26
N VAL A 182 -2.26 3.84 -4.53
CA VAL A 182 -2.74 4.95 -3.67
C VAL A 182 -2.68 6.30 -4.40
N PRO A 183 -3.52 6.51 -5.43
CA PRO A 183 -3.49 7.72 -6.24
C PRO A 183 -3.83 8.97 -5.44
N LEU A 184 -3.23 10.08 -5.84
CA LEU A 184 -3.65 11.43 -5.47
C LEU A 184 -4.89 11.82 -6.28
N GLU A 185 -4.89 11.50 -7.58
CA GLU A 185 -5.89 11.89 -8.56
C GLU A 185 -6.03 10.80 -9.63
N ILE A 186 -7.28 10.54 -10.06
CA ILE A 186 -7.63 9.58 -11.12
C ILE A 186 -8.21 10.33 -12.33
N LEU A 187 -7.54 10.17 -13.47
CA LEU A 187 -7.95 10.71 -14.76
C LEU A 187 -8.73 9.67 -15.55
N MET A 188 -9.95 10.00 -15.96
CA MET A 188 -10.78 9.15 -16.84
C MET A 188 -11.29 9.96 -18.02
N PRO A 189 -11.60 9.32 -19.16
CA PRO A 189 -12.23 10.02 -20.27
C PRO A 189 -13.60 10.60 -19.87
N ASP A 190 -13.87 11.85 -20.27
CA ASP A 190 -15.18 12.51 -20.31
C ASP A 190 -16.37 11.54 -20.49
N THR A 191 -16.30 10.72 -21.52
CA THR A 191 -17.27 9.71 -21.97
C THR A 191 -17.42 8.48 -21.05
N ALA A 192 -16.80 8.48 -19.86
CA ALA A 192 -17.08 7.56 -18.76
C ALA A 192 -17.99 8.16 -17.67
N SER A 193 -18.06 9.49 -17.58
CA SER A 193 -18.85 10.27 -16.60
C SER A 193 -20.06 10.96 -17.24
N GLU A 194 -19.91 11.48 -18.46
CA GLU A 194 -20.95 12.24 -19.16
C GLU A 194 -22.15 11.39 -19.62
N LYS A 195 -23.16 11.26 -18.75
CA LYS A 195 -24.62 11.42 -19.01
C LYS A 195 -25.51 10.84 -17.89
N GLY A 196 -25.13 11.00 -16.62
CA GLY A 196 -25.94 10.57 -15.46
C GLY A 196 -26.09 9.05 -15.29
N LYS A 197 -25.52 8.26 -16.21
CA LYS A 197 -25.27 6.83 -16.10
C LYS A 197 -23.78 6.63 -16.38
N GLY A 198 -22.95 6.85 -15.36
CA GLY A 198 -21.52 6.56 -15.43
C GLY A 198 -21.27 5.10 -15.81
N THR A 199 -20.11 4.78 -16.38
CA THR A 199 -19.77 3.38 -16.65
C THR A 199 -19.72 2.60 -15.33
N LYS A 200 -20.00 1.29 -15.37
CA LYS A 200 -19.90 0.43 -14.17
C LYS A 200 -18.56 0.63 -13.46
N LEU A 201 -17.49 0.73 -14.25
CA LEU A 201 -16.13 1.01 -13.80
C LEU A 201 -16.00 2.38 -13.11
N PHE A 202 -16.52 3.47 -13.70
CA PHE A 202 -16.50 4.80 -13.08
C PHE A 202 -17.21 4.81 -11.72
N ASN A 203 -18.41 4.23 -11.64
CA ASN A 203 -19.18 4.14 -10.40
C ASN A 203 -18.42 3.34 -9.33
N LEU A 204 -17.96 2.12 -9.66
CA LEU A 204 -17.23 1.26 -8.73
C LEU A 204 -15.94 1.89 -8.22
N VAL A 205 -15.17 2.58 -9.07
CA VAL A 205 -13.95 3.27 -8.63
C VAL A 205 -14.29 4.51 -7.78
N THR A 206 -15.38 5.23 -8.07
CA THR A 206 -15.84 6.35 -7.22
C THR A 206 -16.32 5.86 -5.85
N GLU A 207 -17.03 4.73 -5.80
CA GLU A 207 -17.52 4.07 -4.57
C GLU A 207 -16.37 3.55 -3.68
N ASN A 208 -15.31 2.98 -4.27
CA ASN A 208 -14.17 2.45 -3.52
C ASN A 208 -13.14 3.53 -3.11
N PHE A 209 -13.10 4.68 -3.80
CA PHE A 209 -12.10 5.73 -3.58
C PHE A 209 -12.69 7.13 -3.31
N PRO A 210 -13.59 7.31 -2.30
CA PRO A 210 -14.30 8.57 -2.04
C PRO A 210 -13.41 9.73 -1.54
N GLY A 211 -12.12 9.47 -1.28
CA GLY A 211 -11.13 10.48 -0.86
C GLY A 211 -10.12 10.88 -1.95
N VAL A 212 -10.31 10.42 -3.19
CA VAL A 212 -9.41 10.70 -4.33
C VAL A 212 -10.09 11.68 -5.28
N THR A 213 -9.34 12.61 -5.87
CA THR A 213 -9.91 13.53 -6.87
C THR A 213 -10.11 12.81 -8.21
N PHE A 214 -11.26 13.03 -8.84
CA PHE A 214 -11.60 12.48 -10.16
C PHE A 214 -11.68 13.59 -11.19
N THR A 215 -10.87 13.50 -12.23
CA THR A 215 -10.81 14.52 -13.29
C THR A 215 -11.18 13.92 -14.65
N ALA A 216 -12.22 14.47 -15.25
CA ALA A 216 -12.68 14.11 -16.59
C ALA A 216 -11.79 14.78 -17.66
N VAL A 217 -11.01 13.98 -18.39
CA VAL A 217 -10.12 14.45 -19.46
C VAL A 217 -10.78 14.19 -20.82
N GLN A 218 -10.69 15.15 -21.75
CA GLN A 218 -11.38 15.02 -23.05
C GLN A 218 -10.86 13.82 -23.86
N ARG A 219 -11.76 13.01 -24.43
CA ARG A 219 -11.43 11.75 -25.16
C ARG A 219 -10.34 11.93 -26.22
N LYS A 220 -10.26 13.11 -26.85
CA LYS A 220 -9.28 13.48 -27.88
C LYS A 220 -7.80 13.38 -27.43
N TYR A 221 -7.53 13.38 -26.13
CA TYR A 221 -6.18 13.22 -25.57
C TYR A 221 -5.78 11.76 -25.34
N PHE A 222 -6.75 10.84 -25.28
CA PHE A 222 -6.51 9.39 -25.17
C PHE A 222 -6.21 8.79 -26.55
N ASN A 223 -4.99 8.99 -27.04
CA ASN A 223 -4.57 8.64 -28.40
C ASN A 223 -3.28 7.80 -28.39
N GLU A 224 -3.33 6.59 -28.97
CA GLU A 224 -2.21 5.63 -28.96
C GLU A 224 -0.92 6.19 -29.58
N ARG A 225 -1.03 6.87 -30.74
CA ARG A 225 0.11 7.35 -31.51
C ARG A 225 0.85 8.44 -30.75
N LYS A 226 0.12 9.39 -30.15
CA LYS A 226 0.72 10.41 -29.27
C LYS A 226 1.32 9.80 -28.01
N GLY A 227 0.73 8.72 -27.47
CA GLY A 227 1.30 7.96 -26.37
C GLY A 227 2.66 7.39 -26.75
N LEU A 228 2.75 6.72 -27.90
CA LEU A 228 3.99 6.14 -28.41
C LEU A 228 5.04 7.22 -28.73
N GLU A 229 4.64 8.33 -29.36
CA GLU A 229 5.51 9.49 -29.63
C GLU A 229 6.10 10.08 -28.33
N TYR A 230 5.28 10.31 -27.30
CA TYR A 230 5.78 10.80 -26.01
C TYR A 230 6.68 9.79 -25.29
N ILE A 231 6.38 8.49 -25.35
CA ILE A 231 7.25 7.46 -24.76
C ILE A 231 8.58 7.40 -25.50
N GLN A 232 8.60 7.44 -26.84
CA GLN A 232 9.83 7.49 -27.64
C GLN A 232 10.68 8.74 -27.34
N GLN A 233 10.05 9.89 -27.02
CA GLN A 233 10.74 11.12 -26.67
C GLN A 233 11.28 11.14 -25.23
N LEU A 234 10.54 10.59 -24.26
CA LEU A 234 10.82 10.73 -22.83
C LEU A 234 11.51 9.50 -22.22
N CYS A 235 11.35 8.31 -22.79
CA CYS A 235 11.90 7.07 -22.25
C CYS A 235 13.43 7.07 -22.26
N ALA A 236 14.03 6.73 -21.13
CA ALA A 236 15.44 6.45 -21.01
C ALA A 236 15.84 5.24 -21.89
N PRO A 237 16.96 5.30 -22.65
CA PRO A 237 17.30 4.31 -23.67
C PRO A 237 17.53 2.91 -23.09
N GLU A 238 17.94 2.80 -21.83
CA GLU A 238 18.11 1.53 -21.13
C GLU A 238 16.79 0.75 -20.95
N PHE A 239 15.64 1.42 -20.99
CA PHE A 239 14.30 0.82 -20.90
C PHE A 239 13.55 0.80 -22.25
N SER A 240 14.24 1.13 -23.35
CA SER A 240 13.65 1.22 -24.70
C SER A 240 13.07 -0.09 -25.22
N THR A 241 13.47 -1.23 -24.66
CA THR A 241 12.86 -2.56 -24.93
C THR A 241 11.35 -2.57 -24.72
N VAL A 242 10.85 -1.79 -23.75
CA VAL A 242 9.41 -1.66 -23.43
C VAL A 242 8.61 -1.11 -24.62
N LEU A 243 9.23 -0.36 -25.54
CA LEU A 243 8.56 0.08 -26.78
C LEU A 243 8.07 -1.09 -27.62
N MET A 244 8.83 -2.19 -27.70
CA MET A 244 8.46 -3.35 -28.53
C MET A 244 7.26 -4.10 -27.97
N GLU A 245 7.16 -4.21 -26.65
CA GLU A 245 6.03 -4.85 -25.95
C GLU A 245 4.77 -3.97 -26.00
N VAL A 246 4.93 -2.67 -25.80
CA VAL A 246 3.82 -1.71 -25.69
C VAL A 246 3.26 -1.28 -27.05
N GLN A 247 4.01 -1.45 -28.15
CA GLN A 247 3.56 -1.08 -29.51
C GLN A 247 2.22 -1.75 -29.92
N ALA A 248 1.90 -2.93 -29.38
CA ALA A 248 0.63 -3.62 -29.63
C ALA A 248 -0.48 -3.31 -28.61
N LYS A 249 -0.26 -2.38 -27.67
CA LYS A 249 -1.11 -2.16 -26.48
C LYS A 249 -1.80 -0.78 -26.52
N TYR A 250 -2.82 -0.69 -27.38
CA TYR A 250 -3.62 0.53 -27.63
C TYR A 250 -4.04 1.28 -26.35
N TYR A 251 -4.59 0.57 -25.36
CA TYR A 251 -5.28 1.20 -24.23
C TYR A 251 -4.32 1.78 -23.20
N CYS A 252 -3.18 1.14 -22.92
CA CYS A 252 -2.18 1.73 -22.03
C CYS A 252 -1.43 2.90 -22.71
N LEU A 253 -1.18 2.83 -24.02
CA LEU A 253 -0.66 3.97 -24.81
C LEU A 253 -1.62 5.16 -24.76
N ALA A 254 -2.92 4.93 -24.96
CA ALA A 254 -3.94 5.97 -24.88
C ALA A 254 -4.04 6.58 -23.47
N ALA A 255 -3.95 5.78 -22.40
CA ALA A 255 -3.91 6.27 -21.02
C ALA A 255 -2.65 7.13 -20.76
N ALA A 256 -1.47 6.70 -21.21
CA ALA A 256 -0.22 7.44 -21.07
C ALA A 256 -0.26 8.80 -21.79
N ALA A 257 -0.83 8.84 -23.00
CA ALA A 257 -0.99 10.07 -23.78
C ALA A 257 -1.81 11.13 -23.03
N ALA A 258 -2.91 10.73 -22.38
CA ALA A 258 -3.73 11.63 -21.58
C ALA A 258 -3.03 12.05 -20.28
N LEU A 259 -2.36 11.12 -19.58
CA LEU A 259 -1.64 11.38 -18.33
C LEU A 259 -0.52 12.41 -18.52
N LEU A 260 0.37 12.18 -19.50
CA LEU A 260 1.48 13.08 -19.79
C LEU A 260 0.97 14.46 -20.26
N LYS A 261 -0.10 14.51 -21.06
CA LYS A 261 -0.68 15.78 -21.51
C LYS A 261 -1.39 16.55 -20.41
N TYR A 262 -1.98 15.88 -19.42
CA TYR A 262 -2.58 16.50 -18.24
C TYR A 262 -1.51 17.20 -17.39
N LEU A 263 -0.40 16.52 -17.12
CA LEU A 263 0.72 17.07 -16.34
C LEU A 263 1.36 18.29 -17.02
N GLU A 264 1.52 18.21 -18.34
CA GLU A 264 2.11 19.29 -19.15
C GLU A 264 1.26 20.57 -19.16
N PHE A 265 -0.07 20.47 -18.95
CA PHE A 265 -1.01 21.61 -19.02
C PHE A 265 -1.55 22.07 -17.67
N VAL A 266 -1.76 21.17 -16.70
CA VAL A 266 -2.36 21.50 -15.39
C VAL A 266 -1.31 21.60 -14.30
N GLN A 267 -0.33 20.69 -14.27
CA GLN A 267 0.77 20.73 -13.30
C GLN A 267 1.98 21.59 -13.78
N ASN A 268 1.91 22.18 -14.97
CA ASN A 268 2.94 23.04 -15.57
C ASN A 268 4.37 22.45 -15.53
N SER A 269 4.47 21.12 -15.58
CA SER A 269 5.74 20.38 -15.47
C SER A 269 5.94 19.49 -16.69
N VAL A 270 7.18 19.43 -17.18
CA VAL A 270 7.59 18.64 -18.35
C VAL A 270 8.78 17.77 -17.93
N TYR A 271 8.79 16.52 -18.34
CA TYR A 271 9.92 15.62 -18.07
C TYR A 271 11.01 15.86 -19.12
N ALA A 272 12.29 15.77 -18.72
CA ALA A 272 13.39 15.90 -19.66
C ALA A 272 13.30 14.85 -20.79
N ALA A 273 13.85 15.16 -21.97
CA ALA A 273 13.92 14.19 -23.06
C ALA A 273 14.87 13.05 -22.68
N LYS A 274 14.53 11.81 -23.06
CA LYS A 274 15.29 10.59 -22.71
C LYS A 274 15.69 10.56 -21.22
N SER A 275 14.75 10.60 -20.30
CA SER A 275 15.07 10.64 -18.86
C SER A 275 14.15 9.82 -17.97
N LEU A 276 12.96 9.46 -18.45
CA LEU A 276 11.89 8.81 -17.68
C LEU A 276 12.06 7.28 -17.70
N ARG A 277 11.97 6.63 -16.53
CA ARG A 277 11.86 5.16 -16.47
C ARG A 277 10.45 4.78 -16.93
N VAL A 278 10.33 4.04 -18.02
CA VAL A 278 9.05 3.53 -18.51
C VAL A 278 9.06 2.02 -18.39
N ILE A 279 8.07 1.45 -17.70
CA ILE A 279 7.99 0.02 -17.41
C ILE A 279 6.59 -0.45 -17.79
N PHE A 280 6.48 -1.55 -18.53
CA PHE A 280 5.21 -2.28 -18.64
C PHE A 280 5.12 -3.32 -17.52
N LYS A 281 4.02 -3.32 -16.77
CA LYS A 281 3.65 -4.35 -15.79
C LYS A 281 2.43 -5.12 -16.30
N GLY A 282 2.63 -6.40 -16.61
CA GLY A 282 1.55 -7.36 -16.85
C GLY A 282 0.74 -7.68 -15.58
N SER A 283 0.25 -8.92 -15.49
CA SER A 283 -0.57 -9.39 -14.34
C SER A 283 -0.16 -10.76 -13.82
N GLU A 284 1.05 -11.25 -14.18
CA GLU A 284 1.31 -12.70 -14.30
C GLU A 284 2.51 -13.23 -13.47
N GLN A 285 3.26 -12.37 -12.76
CA GLN A 285 4.47 -12.78 -12.00
C GLN A 285 4.43 -12.44 -10.49
N THR A 286 3.33 -11.86 -10.02
CA THR A 286 3.11 -11.48 -8.61
C THR A 286 1.81 -12.07 -8.10
N ALA A 287 1.81 -12.55 -6.86
CA ALA A 287 0.63 -13.15 -6.25
C ALA A 287 -0.47 -12.10 -6.04
N MET A 288 -1.69 -12.40 -6.47
CA MET A 288 -2.82 -11.48 -6.32
C MET A 288 -3.38 -11.56 -4.89
N ILE A 289 -3.34 -10.43 -4.19
CA ILE A 289 -4.04 -10.19 -2.93
C ILE A 289 -5.02 -9.05 -3.17
N ASP A 290 -6.32 -9.29 -2.99
CA ASP A 290 -7.33 -8.24 -3.16
C ASP A 290 -7.33 -7.24 -1.99
N SER A 291 -7.95 -6.07 -2.21
CA SER A 291 -8.01 -5.00 -1.20
C SER A 291 -8.69 -5.41 0.12
N ALA A 292 -9.74 -6.24 0.06
CA ALA A 292 -10.44 -6.69 1.26
C ALA A 292 -9.57 -7.68 2.05
N SER A 293 -8.86 -8.58 1.37
CA SER A 293 -7.84 -9.44 2.01
C SER A 293 -6.70 -8.63 2.62
N ALA A 294 -6.16 -7.63 1.90
CA ALA A 294 -5.05 -6.81 2.38
C ALA A 294 -5.42 -6.02 3.65
N SER A 295 -6.67 -5.54 3.76
CA SER A 295 -7.21 -4.92 4.98
C SER A 295 -7.50 -5.97 6.07
N HIS A 296 -8.11 -7.11 5.72
CA HIS A 296 -8.46 -8.15 6.70
C HIS A 296 -7.23 -8.76 7.37
N LEU A 297 -6.17 -9.01 6.61
CA LEU A 297 -4.88 -9.50 7.11
C LEU A 297 -4.03 -8.42 7.81
N GLU A 298 -4.46 -7.15 7.79
CA GLU A 298 -3.72 -6.01 8.38
C GLU A 298 -2.29 -5.90 7.80
N LEU A 299 -2.15 -6.11 6.49
CA LEU A 299 -0.84 -6.13 5.82
C LEU A 299 -0.10 -4.79 5.90
N VAL A 300 -0.85 -3.69 5.88
CA VAL A 300 -0.31 -2.33 5.75
C VAL A 300 -0.90 -1.39 6.80
N VAL A 301 -2.20 -1.46 7.03
CA VAL A 301 -2.95 -0.60 7.97
C VAL A 301 -3.73 -1.50 8.92
N ASN A 302 -3.73 -1.19 10.21
CA ASN A 302 -4.57 -1.86 11.19
C ASN A 302 -6.04 -1.38 11.09
N ASN A 303 -7.02 -2.28 11.23
CA ASN A 303 -8.44 -1.92 11.09
C ASN A 303 -8.99 -1.13 12.30
N ARG A 304 -8.36 -1.24 13.48
CA ARG A 304 -8.80 -0.55 14.71
C ARG A 304 -8.20 0.84 14.85
N ASP A 305 -6.90 0.97 14.63
CA ASP A 305 -6.21 2.28 14.60
C ASP A 305 -5.28 2.40 13.38
N ARG A 306 -5.67 3.25 12.44
CA ARG A 306 -4.92 3.57 11.23
C ARG A 306 -3.57 4.28 11.48
N ARG A 307 -3.29 4.72 12.71
CA ARG A 307 -2.00 5.31 13.11
C ARG A 307 -1.06 4.33 13.81
N SER A 308 -1.55 3.15 14.21
CA SER A 308 -0.73 2.16 14.90
C SER A 308 0.25 1.45 13.95
N GLU A 309 1.43 1.11 14.47
CA GLU A 309 2.43 0.29 13.75
C GLU A 309 2.11 -1.22 13.81
N HIS A 310 0.87 -1.58 14.17
CA HIS A 310 0.40 -2.95 14.34
C HIS A 310 -0.17 -3.52 13.03
N SER A 311 0.69 -3.55 12.01
CA SER A 311 0.45 -4.15 10.69
C SER A 311 1.65 -5.00 10.27
N LEU A 312 1.52 -5.89 9.27
CA LEU A 312 2.68 -6.68 8.79
C LEU A 312 3.83 -5.78 8.31
N LEU A 313 3.51 -4.71 7.58
CA LEU A 313 4.46 -3.67 7.19
C LEU A 313 5.13 -3.05 8.42
N GLY A 314 4.38 -2.73 9.48
CA GLY A 314 4.96 -2.22 10.73
C GLY A 314 5.94 -3.20 11.38
N VAL A 315 5.60 -4.51 11.42
CA VAL A 315 6.45 -5.59 11.96
C VAL A 315 7.77 -5.74 11.20
N LEU A 316 7.74 -5.64 9.87
CA LEU A 316 8.91 -5.89 9.01
C LEU A 316 9.73 -4.64 8.68
N ASN A 317 9.18 -3.44 8.89
CA ASN A 317 9.82 -2.19 8.47
C ASN A 317 10.80 -1.62 9.52
N HIS A 318 12.07 -1.88 9.28
CA HIS A 318 13.23 -1.28 9.95
C HIS A 318 14.12 -0.47 8.99
N THR A 319 13.63 -0.23 7.76
CA THR A 319 14.33 0.48 6.67
C THR A 319 14.79 1.89 7.09
N LYS A 320 15.84 2.40 6.44
CA LYS A 320 16.37 3.75 6.68
C LYS A 320 15.97 4.75 5.62
N THR A 321 15.69 4.30 4.40
CA THR A 321 15.28 5.14 3.28
C THR A 321 13.79 5.00 3.01
N ALA A 322 13.16 6.08 2.54
CA ALA A 322 11.77 6.02 2.08
C ALA A 322 11.59 5.15 0.83
N GLY A 323 12.65 4.96 0.03
CA GLY A 323 12.68 4.00 -1.09
C GLY A 323 12.55 2.55 -0.63
N GLY A 324 13.35 2.14 0.37
CA GLY A 324 13.24 0.82 1.01
C GLY A 324 11.85 0.58 1.60
N ALA A 325 11.30 1.55 2.35
CA ALA A 325 9.95 1.46 2.91
C ALA A 325 8.86 1.29 1.84
N ARG A 326 8.94 2.03 0.72
CA ARG A 326 8.06 1.87 -0.44
C ARG A 326 8.19 0.48 -1.08
N ARG A 327 9.43 0.00 -1.26
CA ARG A 327 9.73 -1.31 -1.86
C ARG A 327 9.18 -2.46 -1.01
N LEU A 328 9.40 -2.41 0.31
CA LEU A 328 8.85 -3.39 1.26
C LEU A 328 7.32 -3.42 1.21
N ARG A 329 6.66 -2.27 1.26
CA ARG A 329 5.19 -2.16 1.10
C ARG A 329 4.71 -2.77 -0.21
N SER A 330 5.40 -2.51 -1.33
CA SER A 330 5.03 -3.06 -2.64
C SER A 330 5.11 -4.58 -2.65
N ASN A 331 6.16 -5.19 -2.08
CA ASN A 331 6.34 -6.64 -2.06
C ASN A 331 5.37 -7.33 -1.07
N ILE A 332 4.90 -6.63 -0.03
CA ILE A 332 3.85 -7.12 0.88
C ILE A 332 2.48 -7.20 0.19
N LEU A 333 2.19 -6.31 -0.77
CA LEU A 333 0.93 -6.29 -1.52
C LEU A 333 1.00 -7.08 -2.84
N GLU A 334 2.18 -7.18 -3.44
CA GLU A 334 2.50 -7.95 -4.64
C GLU A 334 3.65 -8.97 -4.33
N PRO A 335 3.41 -10.06 -3.58
CA PRO A 335 4.45 -11.07 -3.32
C PRO A 335 4.90 -11.77 -4.60
N LEU A 336 6.10 -12.37 -4.61
CA LEU A 336 6.64 -13.01 -5.81
C LEU A 336 6.02 -14.40 -6.05
N VAL A 337 5.88 -14.77 -7.32
CA VAL A 337 5.55 -16.15 -7.75
C VAL A 337 6.80 -16.91 -8.23
N ASP A 338 7.87 -16.21 -8.59
CA ASP A 338 9.14 -16.83 -9.00
C ASP A 338 9.97 -17.31 -7.79
N VAL A 339 10.19 -18.63 -7.73
CA VAL A 339 10.97 -19.30 -6.68
C VAL A 339 12.44 -18.91 -6.71
N ASP A 340 13.03 -18.69 -7.89
CA ASP A 340 14.46 -18.42 -8.00
C ASP A 340 14.80 -17.01 -7.50
N THR A 341 13.98 -16.00 -7.84
CA THR A 341 14.09 -14.66 -7.25
C THR A 341 13.81 -14.64 -5.75
N ILE A 342 12.90 -15.48 -5.23
CA ILE A 342 12.70 -15.60 -3.78
C ILE A 342 13.94 -16.20 -3.11
N ASN A 343 14.50 -17.28 -3.65
CA ASN A 343 15.70 -17.92 -3.11
C ASN A 343 16.90 -16.96 -3.09
N MET A 344 17.14 -16.20 -4.17
CA MET A 344 18.21 -15.19 -4.21
C MET A 344 18.09 -14.12 -3.12
N ARG A 345 16.87 -13.78 -2.67
CA ARG A 345 16.65 -12.89 -1.51
C ARG A 345 16.95 -13.59 -0.19
N LEU A 346 16.50 -14.83 -0.03
CA LEU A 346 16.75 -15.63 1.18
C LEU A 346 18.24 -15.92 1.38
N ASP A 347 18.98 -16.20 0.30
CA ASP A 347 20.44 -16.34 0.33
C ASP A 347 21.13 -15.04 0.77
N SER A 348 20.66 -13.91 0.24
CA SER A 348 21.21 -12.59 0.61
C SER A 348 20.92 -12.23 2.07
N ILE A 349 19.75 -12.60 2.60
CA ILE A 349 19.43 -12.45 4.03
C ILE A 349 20.25 -13.41 4.88
N GLN A 350 20.49 -14.64 4.41
CA GLN A 350 21.34 -15.59 5.13
C GLN A 350 22.77 -15.07 5.26
N GLU A 351 23.35 -14.51 4.19
CA GLU A 351 24.66 -13.87 4.23
C GLU A 351 24.69 -12.68 5.19
N LEU A 352 23.66 -11.81 5.17
CA LEU A 352 23.50 -10.69 6.12
C LEU A 352 23.30 -11.12 7.58
N LEU A 353 22.92 -12.38 7.84
CA LEU A 353 22.77 -12.95 9.19
C LEU A 353 24.01 -13.75 9.63
N GLN A 354 24.94 -14.02 8.71
CA GLN A 354 26.21 -14.70 8.99
C GLN A 354 27.37 -13.70 9.14
N GLU A 355 27.38 -12.63 8.34
CA GLU A 355 28.45 -11.63 8.29
C GLU A 355 28.03 -10.31 8.98
N GLU A 356 28.28 -10.19 10.29
CA GLU A 356 27.89 -9.00 11.07
C GLU A 356 28.52 -7.69 10.52
N GLU A 357 29.76 -7.73 10.06
CA GLU A 357 30.44 -6.56 9.48
C GLU A 357 29.71 -6.03 8.23
N LEU A 358 29.21 -6.93 7.38
CA LEU A 358 28.42 -6.58 6.19
C LEU A 358 27.08 -5.96 6.60
N PHE A 359 26.38 -6.56 7.57
CA PHE A 359 25.11 -6.07 8.07
C PHE A 359 25.22 -4.67 8.70
N PHE A 360 26.14 -4.47 9.64
CA PHE A 360 26.34 -3.17 10.29
C PHE A 360 26.93 -2.12 9.32
N GLY A 361 27.84 -2.53 8.43
CA GLY A 361 28.39 -1.66 7.39
C GLY A 361 27.32 -1.11 6.46
N LEU A 362 26.49 -1.98 5.88
CA LEU A 362 25.37 -1.56 5.01
C LEU A 362 24.36 -0.70 5.78
N LYS A 363 23.96 -1.12 6.98
CA LYS A 363 23.00 -0.41 7.84
C LYS A 363 23.46 1.00 8.24
N ASN A 364 24.77 1.21 8.37
CA ASN A 364 25.37 2.53 8.59
C ASN A 364 25.39 3.37 7.31
N VAL A 365 25.95 2.84 6.21
CA VAL A 365 26.06 3.57 4.92
C VAL A 365 24.69 3.96 4.37
N ILE A 366 23.73 3.02 4.32
CA ILE A 366 22.35 3.25 3.89
C ILE A 366 21.64 4.26 4.81
N GLY A 367 22.01 4.32 6.10
CA GLY A 367 21.53 5.32 7.05
C GLY A 367 21.91 6.78 6.70
N HIS A 368 22.88 6.99 5.81
CA HIS A 368 23.28 8.30 5.31
C HIS A 368 22.70 8.67 3.93
N PHE A 369 22.05 7.72 3.23
CA PHE A 369 21.38 8.00 1.97
C PHE A 369 20.11 8.84 2.17
N LEU A 370 19.81 9.68 1.18
CA LEU A 370 18.56 10.44 1.08
C LEU A 370 17.54 9.66 0.22
N ASP A 371 16.32 10.19 0.08
CA ASP A 371 15.33 9.62 -0.85
C ASP A 371 15.77 9.86 -2.30
N THR A 372 16.46 8.86 -2.87
CA THR A 372 17.02 8.88 -4.22
C THR A 372 15.94 8.95 -5.30
N ASP A 373 14.78 8.31 -5.12
CA ASP A 373 13.70 8.41 -6.09
C ASP A 373 13.12 9.85 -6.12
N GLN A 374 12.90 10.43 -4.94
CA GLN A 374 12.37 11.80 -4.82
C GLN A 374 13.36 12.81 -5.40
N LEU A 375 14.65 12.64 -5.09
CA LEU A 375 15.73 13.44 -5.66
C LEU A 375 15.72 13.34 -7.20
N LEU A 376 15.67 12.12 -7.74
CA LEU A 376 15.59 11.90 -9.19
C LEU A 376 14.36 12.55 -9.80
N SER A 377 13.18 12.42 -9.19
CA SER A 377 11.96 12.98 -9.76
C SER A 377 12.04 14.51 -9.88
N VAL A 378 12.57 15.19 -8.85
CA VAL A 378 12.72 16.65 -8.89
C VAL A 378 13.89 17.08 -9.80
N LEU A 379 14.94 16.29 -9.98
CA LEU A 379 16.01 16.56 -10.96
C LEU A 379 15.52 16.44 -12.40
N VAL A 380 14.69 15.43 -12.68
CA VAL A 380 14.13 15.08 -14.00
C VAL A 380 12.98 16.00 -14.43
N GLN A 381 12.18 16.50 -13.49
CA GLN A 381 11.08 17.43 -13.77
C GLN A 381 11.62 18.84 -14.10
N ILE A 382 11.20 19.38 -15.24
CA ILE A 382 11.49 20.74 -15.73
C ILE A 382 10.18 21.56 -15.62
N PRO A 383 10.08 22.52 -14.69
CA PRO A 383 8.90 23.37 -14.57
C PRO A 383 8.86 24.42 -15.69
N LYS A 384 7.66 24.73 -16.19
CA LYS A 384 7.43 25.75 -17.24
C LYS A 384 7.57 27.20 -16.75
N GLN A 385 7.54 27.42 -15.43
CA GLN A 385 7.71 28.74 -14.82
C GLN A 385 8.89 28.71 -13.86
N GLU A 386 9.81 29.66 -14.01
CA GLU A 386 10.97 29.79 -13.13
C GLU A 386 10.64 30.73 -11.96
N THR A 387 10.63 30.18 -10.74
CA THR A 387 10.43 30.95 -9.51
C THR A 387 11.66 30.83 -8.61
N VAL A 388 11.90 31.81 -7.73
CA VAL A 388 13.06 31.77 -6.82
C VAL A 388 13.00 30.54 -5.89
N GLN A 389 11.80 30.08 -5.52
CA GLN A 389 11.61 28.86 -4.72
C GLN A 389 12.05 27.60 -5.48
N ILE A 390 11.78 27.54 -6.78
CA ILE A 390 12.24 26.45 -7.66
C ILE A 390 13.77 26.50 -7.81
N ALA A 391 14.34 27.69 -8.01
CA ALA A 391 15.79 27.89 -8.05
C ALA A 391 16.47 27.42 -6.76
N GLU A 392 15.97 27.86 -5.59
CA GLU A 392 16.48 27.47 -4.27
C GLU A 392 16.36 25.96 -4.02
N ALA A 393 15.25 25.33 -4.44
CA ALA A 393 15.08 23.88 -4.37
C ALA A 393 16.09 23.16 -5.26
N LYS A 394 16.24 23.55 -6.53
CA LYS A 394 17.18 22.95 -7.49
C LYS A 394 18.63 23.04 -7.01
N ILE A 395 19.07 24.17 -6.43
CA ILE A 395 20.38 24.30 -5.76
C ILE A 395 20.52 23.25 -4.65
N THR A 396 19.51 23.14 -3.79
CA THR A 396 19.49 22.15 -2.70
C THR A 396 19.60 20.72 -3.22
N HIS A 397 18.91 20.40 -4.32
CA HIS A 397 18.92 19.06 -4.91
C HIS A 397 20.26 18.66 -5.54
N VAL A 398 21.02 19.56 -6.16
CA VAL A 398 22.37 19.19 -6.65
C VAL A 398 23.35 18.96 -5.49
N ILE A 399 23.23 19.68 -4.37
CA ILE A 399 23.99 19.39 -3.13
C ILE A 399 23.61 18.01 -2.57
N GLN A 400 22.33 17.63 -2.62
CA GLN A 400 21.86 16.29 -2.24
C GLN A 400 22.36 15.19 -3.20
N LEU A 401 22.48 15.48 -4.50
CA LEU A 401 23.05 14.57 -5.49
C LEU A 401 24.55 14.35 -5.27
N LYS A 402 25.31 15.42 -5.01
CA LYS A 402 26.72 15.35 -4.59
C LYS A 402 26.90 14.41 -3.40
N HIS A 403 26.17 14.66 -2.31
CA HIS A 403 26.17 13.84 -1.10
C HIS A 403 25.81 12.37 -1.36
N THR A 404 24.82 12.12 -2.23
CA THR A 404 24.43 10.76 -2.62
C THR A 404 25.54 10.03 -3.38
N LEU A 405 26.26 10.73 -4.26
CA LEU A 405 27.34 10.16 -5.06
C LEU A 405 28.63 9.94 -4.24
N ASP A 406 28.98 10.86 -3.33
CA ASP A 406 30.12 10.68 -2.40
C ASP A 406 29.95 9.47 -1.44
N LEU A 407 28.72 8.92 -1.32
CA LEU A 407 28.44 7.67 -0.58
C LEU A 407 28.56 6.38 -1.45
N VAL A 408 28.52 6.47 -2.79
CA VAL A 408 28.56 5.30 -3.67
C VAL A 408 29.87 4.50 -3.51
N PRO A 409 31.08 5.11 -3.43
CA PRO A 409 32.31 4.37 -3.17
C PRO A 409 32.30 3.62 -1.84
N GLN A 410 31.66 4.18 -0.80
CA GLN A 410 31.57 3.55 0.52
C GLN A 410 30.66 2.31 0.47
N LEU A 411 29.52 2.41 -0.22
CA LEU A 411 28.61 1.29 -0.45
C LEU A 411 29.29 0.18 -1.27
N LYS A 412 30.06 0.54 -2.30
CA LYS A 412 30.87 -0.39 -3.10
C LYS A 412 31.95 -1.09 -2.27
N MET A 413 32.62 -0.39 -1.36
CA MET A 413 33.63 -1.00 -0.49
C MET A 413 33.02 -2.07 0.43
N VAL A 414 31.84 -1.80 1.01
CA VAL A 414 31.13 -2.77 1.87
C VAL A 414 30.66 -4.00 1.09
N LEU A 415 30.15 -3.82 -0.13
CA LEU A 415 29.66 -4.93 -0.97
C LEU A 415 30.76 -5.76 -1.65
N LYS A 416 32.03 -5.32 -1.60
CA LYS A 416 33.14 -5.92 -2.35
C LYS A 416 33.41 -7.39 -2.02
N ASN A 417 33.18 -7.78 -0.75
CA ASN A 417 33.48 -9.12 -0.24
C ASN A 417 32.27 -10.07 -0.28
N CYS A 418 31.12 -9.63 -0.79
CA CYS A 418 29.90 -10.44 -0.78
C CYS A 418 30.01 -11.70 -1.64
N ASN A 419 29.28 -12.75 -1.26
CA ASN A 419 29.27 -14.06 -1.89
C ASN A 419 28.03 -14.32 -2.75
N THR A 420 26.85 -13.86 -2.33
CA THR A 420 25.57 -14.12 -3.00
C THR A 420 25.46 -13.41 -4.34
N ALA A 421 24.86 -14.08 -5.34
CA ALA A 421 24.73 -13.59 -6.71
C ALA A 421 24.02 -12.23 -6.80
N LEU A 422 22.96 -12.01 -6.01
CA LEU A 422 22.20 -10.76 -5.99
C LEU A 422 23.01 -9.57 -5.42
N LEU A 423 23.79 -9.79 -4.36
CA LEU A 423 24.67 -8.77 -3.79
C LEU A 423 25.84 -8.46 -4.74
N LYS A 424 26.42 -9.48 -5.38
CA LYS A 424 27.43 -9.31 -6.45
C LYS A 424 26.89 -8.51 -7.62
N ALA A 425 25.68 -8.81 -8.10
CA ALA A 425 25.05 -8.09 -9.20
C ALA A 425 24.84 -6.59 -8.87
N TYR A 426 24.46 -6.26 -7.63
CA TYR A 426 24.41 -4.86 -7.19
C TYR A 426 25.79 -4.24 -7.06
N CYS A 427 26.80 -4.96 -6.55
CA CYS A 427 28.18 -4.47 -6.54
C CYS A 427 28.67 -4.11 -7.95
N THR A 428 28.48 -4.99 -8.94
CA THR A 428 28.80 -4.75 -10.36
C THR A 428 28.02 -3.55 -10.93
N SER A 429 26.73 -3.40 -10.58
CA SER A 429 25.90 -2.25 -11.00
C SER A 429 26.35 -0.92 -10.37
N LEU A 430 27.12 -0.96 -9.28
CA LEU A 430 27.75 0.20 -8.63
C LEU A 430 29.17 0.49 -9.15
N GLU A 431 29.68 -0.29 -10.12
CA GLU A 431 30.95 -0.01 -10.81
C GLU A 431 30.78 0.80 -12.11
N ASP A 432 29.57 1.31 -12.38
CA ASP A 432 29.24 2.13 -13.54
C ASP A 432 29.95 3.49 -13.47
N SER A 433 30.99 3.69 -14.29
CA SER A 433 31.86 4.88 -14.28
C SER A 433 31.13 6.20 -14.55
N ARG A 434 29.86 6.17 -14.97
CA ARG A 434 29.01 7.36 -15.08
C ARG A 434 28.76 8.02 -13.72
N PHE A 435 28.83 7.29 -12.60
CA PHE A 435 28.75 7.89 -11.27
C PHE A 435 29.92 8.86 -11.02
N ASP A 436 31.14 8.45 -11.37
CA ASP A 436 32.34 9.28 -11.22
C ASP A 436 32.29 10.49 -12.16
N VAL A 437 31.89 10.30 -13.44
CA VAL A 437 31.72 11.41 -14.40
C VAL A 437 30.71 12.46 -13.92
N ILE A 438 29.57 12.05 -13.37
CA ILE A 438 28.59 12.98 -12.78
C ILE A 438 29.19 13.68 -11.54
N LEU A 439 29.92 12.96 -10.70
CA LEU A 439 30.53 13.50 -9.49
C LEU A 439 31.65 14.52 -9.80
N GLU A 440 32.46 14.28 -10.83
CA GLU A 440 33.45 15.24 -11.34
C GLU A 440 32.78 16.49 -11.94
N GLN A 441 31.76 16.32 -12.80
CA GLN A 441 30.98 17.46 -13.32
C GLN A 441 30.35 18.32 -12.19
N ILE A 442 29.88 17.67 -11.13
CA ILE A 442 29.37 18.39 -9.96
C ILE A 442 30.52 19.10 -9.21
N LYS A 443 31.67 18.44 -9.00
CA LYS A 443 32.81 19.02 -8.28
C LYS A 443 33.52 20.16 -9.02
N THR A 444 33.49 20.21 -10.36
CA THR A 444 33.99 21.39 -11.09
C THR A 444 33.12 22.63 -10.88
N VAL A 445 31.80 22.46 -10.70
CA VAL A 445 30.84 23.57 -10.57
C VAL A 445 30.52 23.94 -9.12
N ILE A 446 30.46 22.96 -8.21
CA ILE A 446 30.06 23.13 -6.81
C ILE A 446 31.28 23.04 -5.88
N ASN A 447 31.31 23.86 -4.84
CA ASN A 447 32.44 23.90 -3.90
C ASN A 447 32.53 22.62 -3.04
N ASP A 448 33.75 22.18 -2.72
CA ASP A 448 33.98 20.90 -2.04
C ASP A 448 33.43 20.89 -0.61
N ASP A 449 33.50 22.02 0.10
CA ASP A 449 33.00 22.19 1.48
C ASP A 449 31.46 22.07 1.61
N THR A 450 30.72 22.06 0.50
CA THR A 450 29.25 21.95 0.50
C THR A 450 28.83 20.51 0.83
N THR A 451 28.57 20.28 2.12
CA THR A 451 28.10 19.00 2.68
C THR A 451 26.68 19.17 3.23
N TYR A 452 25.81 18.17 3.09
CA TYR A 452 24.40 18.30 3.49
C TYR A 452 24.23 18.36 5.03
N LEU A 453 24.19 19.58 5.57
CA LEU A 453 24.12 19.84 7.02
C LEU A 453 22.76 20.41 7.47
N LYS A 454 22.20 19.82 8.54
CA LYS A 454 20.87 20.19 9.06
C LYS A 454 20.91 21.44 9.94
N GLY A 455 20.74 22.62 9.34
CA GLY A 455 20.52 23.88 10.07
C GLY A 455 20.13 25.05 9.17
N SER A 456 19.22 25.91 9.60
CA SER A 456 18.64 26.98 8.75
C SER A 456 19.67 28.00 8.24
N LEU A 457 20.53 28.52 9.13
CA LEU A 457 21.58 29.46 8.75
C LEU A 457 22.65 28.79 7.88
N HIS A 458 23.12 27.60 8.27
CA HIS A 458 24.10 26.82 7.50
C HIS A 458 23.60 26.50 6.09
N MET A 459 22.32 26.15 5.93
CA MET A 459 21.70 25.95 4.61
C MET A 459 21.60 27.25 3.80
N ARG A 460 21.27 28.41 4.40
CA ARG A 460 21.26 29.72 3.71
C ARG A 460 22.67 30.07 3.20
N THR A 461 23.70 29.89 4.02
CA THR A 461 25.10 30.09 3.65
C THR A 461 25.57 29.12 2.57
N GLN A 462 25.31 27.81 2.71
CA GLN A 462 25.71 26.80 1.73
C GLN A 462 25.01 26.95 0.38
N LYS A 463 23.76 27.44 0.34
CA LYS A 463 23.07 27.76 -0.93
C LYS A 463 23.68 28.98 -1.61
N CYS A 464 24.03 30.02 -0.84
CA CYS A 464 24.70 31.22 -1.35
C CYS A 464 26.07 30.89 -1.97
N TYR A 465 26.87 30.07 -1.26
CA TYR A 465 28.21 29.65 -1.67
C TYR A 465 28.26 28.25 -2.30
N ALA A 466 27.16 27.81 -2.92
CA ALA A 466 27.07 26.48 -3.55
C ALA A 466 28.03 26.34 -4.74
N VAL A 467 27.90 27.25 -5.71
CA VAL A 467 28.73 27.30 -6.93
C VAL A 467 30.13 27.84 -6.59
N ARG A 468 31.20 27.28 -7.15
CA ARG A 468 32.58 27.76 -6.94
C ARG A 468 32.74 29.23 -7.43
N PRO A 469 33.63 30.03 -6.83
CA PRO A 469 33.94 31.37 -7.34
C PRO A 469 34.63 31.30 -8.71
N ASN A 470 34.56 32.41 -9.45
CA ASN A 470 35.09 32.59 -10.82
C ASN A 470 34.36 31.80 -11.92
N ILE A 471 33.20 31.18 -11.63
CA ILE A 471 32.35 30.54 -12.66
C ILE A 471 31.40 31.56 -13.32
N ASN A 472 30.96 32.57 -12.58
CA ASN A 472 30.07 33.61 -13.07
C ASN A 472 30.35 34.93 -12.32
N GLU A 473 30.84 35.93 -13.04
CA GLU A 473 31.26 37.21 -12.45
C GLU A 473 30.10 37.96 -11.78
N PHE A 474 28.89 37.90 -12.35
CA PHE A 474 27.70 38.53 -11.76
C PHE A 474 27.31 37.87 -10.44
N LEU A 475 27.38 36.53 -10.34
CA LEU A 475 27.12 35.81 -9.10
C LEU A 475 28.10 36.24 -7.99
N ASP A 476 29.38 36.40 -8.31
CA ASP A 476 30.40 36.81 -7.34
C ASP A 476 30.33 38.31 -6.98
N ILE A 477 29.79 39.16 -7.86
CA ILE A 477 29.40 40.54 -7.54
C ILE A 477 28.24 40.56 -6.54
N SER A 478 27.15 39.83 -6.80
CA SER A 478 25.99 39.76 -5.89
C SER A 478 26.37 39.18 -4.52
N ARG A 479 27.25 38.17 -4.49
CA ARG A 479 27.84 37.62 -3.25
C ARG A 479 28.63 38.64 -2.45
N ARG A 480 29.39 39.51 -3.11
CA ARG A 480 30.11 40.61 -2.44
C ARG A 480 29.14 41.58 -1.80
N ALA A 481 28.14 42.06 -2.55
CA ALA A 481 27.08 42.94 -2.04
C ALA A 481 26.29 42.30 -0.87
N TYR A 482 26.01 40.99 -0.93
CA TYR A 482 25.41 40.25 0.19
C TYR A 482 26.32 40.22 1.43
N THR A 483 27.63 40.04 1.25
CA THR A 483 28.61 40.01 2.34
C THR A 483 28.71 41.39 3.00
N GLU A 484 28.83 42.45 2.20
CA GLU A 484 28.82 43.85 2.65
C GLU A 484 27.56 44.15 3.48
N ILE A 485 26.37 43.73 3.04
CA ILE A 485 25.12 43.91 3.82
C ILE A 485 25.13 43.12 5.15
N VAL A 486 25.74 41.93 5.21
CA VAL A 486 25.85 41.14 6.45
C VAL A 486 26.86 41.75 7.42
N ASP A 487 27.97 42.29 6.92
CA ASP A 487 28.97 42.99 7.72
C ASP A 487 28.44 44.35 8.22
N ASP A 488 27.69 45.08 7.40
CA ASP A 488 26.94 46.29 7.82
C ASP A 488 25.93 45.96 8.95
N ILE A 489 25.21 44.84 8.85
CA ILE A 489 24.29 44.36 9.90
C ILE A 489 25.04 44.04 11.19
N ALA A 490 26.22 43.41 11.11
CA ALA A 490 27.05 43.13 12.26
C ALA A 490 27.57 44.44 12.90
N GLY A 491 28.07 45.37 12.09
CA GLY A 491 28.52 46.70 12.51
C GLY A 491 27.45 47.50 13.23
N LEU A 492 26.22 47.55 12.68
CA LEU A 492 25.08 48.22 13.30
C LEU A 492 24.75 47.63 14.69
N VAL A 493 24.79 46.31 14.84
CA VAL A 493 24.50 45.67 16.13
C VAL A 493 25.64 45.87 17.15
N SER A 494 26.89 45.94 16.71
CA SER A 494 28.02 46.36 17.56
C SER A 494 27.88 47.82 18.02
N GLN A 495 27.59 48.75 17.11
CA GLN A 495 27.37 50.17 17.43
C GLN A 495 26.21 50.37 18.42
N LEU A 496 25.10 49.65 18.24
CA LEU A 496 23.98 49.67 19.20
C LEU A 496 24.38 49.06 20.56
N GLY A 497 25.22 48.02 20.57
CA GLY A 497 25.79 47.44 21.78
C GLY A 497 26.67 48.42 22.56
N GLU A 498 27.53 49.15 21.86
CA GLU A 498 28.41 50.19 22.42
C GLU A 498 27.61 51.39 22.94
N ASN A 499 26.74 51.98 22.10
CA ASN A 499 25.95 53.18 22.42
C ASN A 499 25.05 53.01 23.66
N TYR A 500 24.53 51.80 23.90
CA TYR A 500 23.67 51.51 25.05
C TYR A 500 24.34 50.65 26.14
N GLY A 501 25.61 50.27 25.98
CA GLY A 501 26.35 49.45 26.94
C GLY A 501 25.77 48.03 27.16
N PHE A 502 25.05 47.48 26.19
CA PHE A 502 24.34 46.20 26.33
C PHE A 502 25.02 45.05 25.56
N PRO A 503 25.07 43.82 26.13
CA PRO A 503 25.63 42.65 25.46
C PRO A 503 24.68 42.10 24.38
N MET A 504 24.61 42.83 23.25
CA MET A 504 23.85 42.46 22.06
C MET A 504 24.60 41.41 21.23
N ARG A 505 23.83 40.55 20.55
CA ARG A 505 24.34 39.61 19.55
C ARG A 505 23.41 39.59 18.34
N THR A 506 23.97 39.48 17.15
CA THR A 506 23.22 39.10 15.95
C THR A 506 22.69 37.67 16.11
N SER A 507 21.50 37.42 15.57
CA SER A 507 20.87 36.10 15.54
C SER A 507 19.92 36.02 14.34
N PHE A 508 19.74 34.84 13.77
CA PHE A 508 18.94 34.65 12.54
C PHE A 508 17.75 33.70 12.77
N SER A 509 16.60 34.01 12.18
CA SER A 509 15.43 33.13 12.16
C SER A 509 14.66 33.30 10.86
N THR A 510 14.32 32.19 10.20
CA THR A 510 13.67 32.17 8.86
C THR A 510 12.38 32.98 8.78
N ALA A 511 11.67 33.19 9.91
CA ALA A 511 10.43 33.97 9.98
C ALA A 511 10.62 35.43 10.45
N ARG A 512 11.86 35.86 10.75
CA ARG A 512 12.18 37.19 11.29
C ARG A 512 13.40 37.88 10.66
N GLY A 513 14.14 37.20 9.77
CA GLY A 513 15.43 37.67 9.27
C GLY A 513 16.51 37.63 10.35
N PHE A 514 17.48 38.54 10.24
CA PHE A 514 18.39 38.89 11.33
C PHE A 514 17.66 39.74 12.37
N PHE A 515 17.89 39.41 13.64
CA PHE A 515 17.36 40.11 14.81
C PHE A 515 18.43 40.21 15.90
N ILE A 516 18.24 41.15 16.82
CA ILE A 516 19.15 41.35 17.96
C ILE A 516 18.68 40.47 19.11
N GLN A 517 19.58 39.67 19.68
CA GLN A 517 19.38 38.93 20.91
C GLN A 517 20.24 39.49 22.04
N MET A 518 19.66 39.67 23.22
CA MET A 518 20.34 40.15 24.43
C MET A 518 20.04 39.17 25.58
N ARG A 519 21.04 38.88 26.41
CA ARG A 519 20.87 38.16 27.68
C ARG A 519 20.82 39.15 28.83
N LEU A 520 19.95 38.92 29.82
CA LEU A 520 19.73 39.83 30.96
C LEU A 520 20.53 39.44 32.22
N GLU A 521 21.45 38.49 32.11
CA GLU A 521 22.37 38.13 33.20
C GLU A 521 23.40 39.25 33.40
N GLY A 522 23.23 40.03 34.48
CA GLY A 522 24.11 41.15 34.86
C GLY A 522 23.76 42.52 34.25
N VAL A 523 22.69 42.63 33.45
CA VAL A 523 22.33 43.87 32.74
C VAL A 523 21.32 44.71 33.55
N VAL A 524 21.71 45.92 33.93
CA VAL A 524 20.81 46.92 34.52
C VAL A 524 20.18 47.75 33.41
N LEU A 525 18.85 47.68 33.26
CA LEU A 525 18.11 48.52 32.30
C LEU A 525 17.84 49.91 32.90
N PRO A 526 18.22 51.01 32.24
CA PRO A 526 17.76 52.36 32.59
C PRO A 526 16.23 52.41 32.64
N GLU A 527 15.69 52.97 33.73
CA GLU A 527 14.23 53.08 33.99
C GLU A 527 13.42 51.76 33.89
N GLY A 528 14.08 50.60 33.87
CA GLY A 528 13.44 49.30 33.65
C GLY A 528 12.85 49.08 32.26
N LYS A 529 13.18 49.92 31.27
CA LYS A 529 12.66 49.87 29.89
C LYS A 529 13.79 49.73 28.86
N LEU A 530 13.44 49.21 27.68
CA LEU A 530 14.31 49.23 26.52
C LEU A 530 14.08 50.54 25.73
N PRO A 531 15.12 51.11 25.08
CA PRO A 531 15.00 52.25 24.17
C PRO A 531 13.89 52.08 23.12
N SER A 532 13.24 53.20 22.76
CA SER A 532 12.11 53.25 21.83
C SER A 532 12.44 52.88 20.38
N GLU A 533 13.73 52.82 20.02
CA GLU A 533 14.21 52.32 18.73
C GLU A 533 14.04 50.79 18.56
N PHE A 534 13.82 50.05 19.66
CA PHE A 534 13.66 48.59 19.63
C PHE A 534 12.20 48.18 19.43
N ILE A 535 11.92 47.65 18.25
CA ILE A 535 10.60 47.23 17.76
C ILE A 535 10.49 45.70 17.82
N LYS A 536 9.24 45.18 17.92
CA LYS A 536 8.92 43.74 17.96
C LYS A 536 9.63 42.97 19.08
N ILE A 537 9.73 43.58 20.26
CA ILE A 537 10.37 42.97 21.45
C ILE A 537 9.64 41.68 21.86
N THR A 538 10.39 40.58 21.93
CA THR A 538 9.93 39.28 22.44
C THR A 538 10.83 38.81 23.57
N LYS A 539 10.24 38.23 24.64
CA LYS A 539 10.97 37.74 25.83
C LYS A 539 10.79 36.24 26.00
N HIS A 540 11.89 35.50 26.08
CA HIS A 540 11.91 34.08 26.41
C HIS A 540 12.91 33.82 27.55
N LYS A 541 12.38 33.59 28.77
CA LYS A 541 13.17 33.48 30.01
C LYS A 541 14.08 34.72 30.20
N ASN A 542 15.41 34.53 30.22
CA ASN A 542 16.42 35.58 30.37
C ASN A 542 16.86 36.21 29.03
N ASN A 543 16.37 35.69 27.89
CA ASN A 543 16.73 36.20 26.57
C ASN A 543 15.64 37.14 26.05
N TYR A 544 16.05 38.35 25.66
CA TYR A 544 15.23 39.29 24.90
C TYR A 544 15.62 39.19 23.42
N SER A 545 14.67 39.42 22.52
CA SER A 545 14.90 39.37 21.08
C SER A 545 14.04 40.42 20.38
N PHE A 546 14.68 41.35 19.68
CA PHE A 546 14.10 42.59 19.14
C PHE A 546 14.78 43.04 17.84
N THR A 547 14.25 44.07 17.19
CA THR A 547 14.66 44.54 15.86
C THR A 547 14.54 46.06 15.76
N THR A 548 15.46 46.75 15.09
CA THR A 548 15.33 48.19 14.78
C THR A 548 14.69 48.40 13.39
N ALA A 549 14.27 49.63 13.09
CA ALA A 549 13.71 49.97 11.77
C ALA A 549 14.73 49.77 10.64
N ASP A 550 15.98 50.16 10.85
CA ASP A 550 17.04 50.03 9.84
C ASP A 550 17.50 48.58 9.65
N LEU A 551 17.52 47.77 10.72
CA LEU A 551 17.73 46.32 10.61
C LEU A 551 16.63 45.64 9.77
N MET A 552 15.38 46.16 9.75
CA MET A 552 14.36 45.67 8.81
C MET A 552 14.70 46.03 7.37
N LYS A 553 15.06 47.29 7.07
CA LYS A 553 15.50 47.70 5.72
C LYS A 553 16.70 46.89 5.21
N MET A 554 17.63 46.57 6.11
CA MET A 554 18.82 45.77 5.78
C MET A 554 18.46 44.29 5.57
N ASN A 555 17.51 43.73 6.34
CA ASN A 555 16.94 42.42 6.06
C ASN A 555 16.26 42.38 4.67
N ASP A 556 15.48 43.40 4.32
CA ASP A 556 14.80 43.47 3.02
C ASP A 556 15.81 43.48 1.86
N ARG A 557 16.87 44.31 1.95
CA ARG A 557 18.00 44.32 0.99
C ARG A 557 18.78 42.99 0.97
N CYS A 558 18.96 42.36 2.12
CA CYS A 558 19.66 41.08 2.26
C CYS A 558 18.89 39.92 1.58
N ASP A 559 17.56 39.90 1.72
CA ASP A 559 16.69 38.93 1.05
C ASP A 559 16.50 39.24 -0.45
N GLU A 560 16.61 40.51 -0.88
CA GLU A 560 16.66 40.88 -2.30
C GLU A 560 17.94 40.38 -2.98
N ALA A 561 19.12 40.67 -2.40
CA ALA A 561 20.40 40.17 -2.89
C ALA A 561 20.45 38.64 -2.98
N LEU A 562 19.82 37.92 -2.04
CA LEU A 562 19.73 36.46 -2.10
C LEU A 562 18.81 35.93 -3.21
N ARG A 563 17.75 36.65 -3.60
CA ARG A 563 16.92 36.26 -4.76
C ARG A 563 17.75 36.31 -6.04
N GLU A 564 18.59 37.34 -6.19
CA GLU A 564 19.53 37.46 -7.30
C GLU A 564 20.59 36.34 -7.28
N ILE A 565 21.24 36.11 -6.13
CA ILE A 565 22.23 35.02 -5.95
C ILE A 565 21.62 33.65 -6.28
N PHE A 566 20.40 33.35 -5.82
CA PHE A 566 19.73 32.08 -6.11
C PHE A 566 19.33 31.98 -7.59
N HIS A 567 18.87 33.07 -8.21
CA HIS A 567 18.57 33.08 -9.65
C HIS A 567 19.83 32.85 -10.49
N MET A 568 20.91 33.60 -10.24
CA MET A 568 22.17 33.49 -10.98
C MET A 568 22.87 32.14 -10.75
N SER A 569 22.84 31.61 -9.52
CA SER A 569 23.30 30.25 -9.21
C SER A 569 22.49 29.20 -9.98
N TYR A 570 21.17 29.39 -10.09
CA TYR A 570 20.30 28.47 -10.83
C TYR A 570 20.54 28.54 -12.36
N VAL A 571 20.93 29.67 -12.94
CA VAL A 571 21.35 29.72 -14.36
C VAL A 571 22.55 28.79 -14.61
N VAL A 572 23.58 28.86 -13.76
CA VAL A 572 24.76 27.97 -13.83
C VAL A 572 24.36 26.50 -13.59
N ILE A 573 23.55 26.24 -12.56
CA ILE A 573 23.09 24.88 -12.22
C ILE A 573 22.15 24.31 -13.28
N ARG A 574 21.40 25.12 -14.03
CA ARG A 574 20.58 24.66 -15.15
C ARG A 574 21.43 24.16 -16.33
N GLN A 575 22.61 24.75 -16.55
CA GLN A 575 23.58 24.25 -17.53
C GLN A 575 24.17 22.90 -17.08
N LEU A 576 24.62 22.81 -15.82
CA LEU A 576 25.11 21.56 -15.21
C LEU A 576 24.05 20.44 -15.23
N LEU A 577 22.79 20.75 -14.90
CA LEU A 577 21.71 19.77 -14.97
C LEU A 577 21.49 19.23 -16.39
N SER A 578 21.73 20.05 -17.42
CA SER A 578 21.61 19.63 -18.82
C SER A 578 22.68 18.61 -19.22
N THR A 579 23.88 18.63 -18.63
CA THR A 579 24.91 17.59 -18.88
C THR A 579 24.64 16.33 -18.04
N ILE A 580 24.23 16.50 -16.78
CA ILE A 580 23.84 15.38 -15.90
C ILE A 580 22.65 14.60 -16.47
N HIS A 581 21.70 15.26 -17.15
CA HIS A 581 20.56 14.62 -17.81
C HIS A 581 20.97 13.57 -18.86
N GLU A 582 22.14 13.68 -19.49
CA GLU A 582 22.64 12.66 -20.44
C GLU A 582 23.11 11.36 -19.77
N HIS A 583 23.35 11.38 -18.45
CA HIS A 583 23.90 10.25 -17.69
C HIS A 583 22.98 9.78 -16.55
N ILE A 584 21.86 10.47 -16.31
CA ILE A 584 20.90 10.26 -15.21
C ILE A 584 20.36 8.83 -15.07
N HIS A 585 20.53 7.99 -16.10
CA HIS A 585 20.15 6.58 -16.14
C HIS A 585 20.81 5.71 -15.08
N CYS A 586 22.11 5.90 -14.80
CA CYS A 586 22.79 5.10 -13.78
C CYS A 586 22.18 5.31 -12.37
N LEU A 587 21.62 6.49 -12.11
CA LEU A 587 21.01 6.82 -10.82
C LEU A 587 19.73 6.03 -10.55
N TYR A 588 18.99 5.58 -11.58
CA TYR A 588 17.88 4.64 -11.37
C TYR A 588 18.39 3.29 -10.84
N LYS A 589 19.48 2.77 -11.40
CA LYS A 589 20.11 1.52 -10.91
C LYS A 589 20.61 1.68 -9.48
N LEU A 590 21.17 2.84 -9.13
CA LEU A 590 21.55 3.19 -7.76
C LEU A 590 20.33 3.20 -6.83
N SER A 591 19.22 3.83 -7.22
CA SER A 591 17.99 3.85 -6.42
C SER A 591 17.37 2.45 -6.25
N ASP A 592 17.38 1.63 -7.31
CA ASP A 592 16.93 0.24 -7.26
C ASP A 592 17.83 -0.64 -6.38
N ALA A 593 19.15 -0.42 -6.40
CA ALA A 593 20.10 -1.11 -5.54
C ALA A 593 19.91 -0.71 -4.07
N VAL A 594 19.94 0.59 -3.75
CA VAL A 594 19.79 1.12 -2.38
C VAL A 594 18.45 0.70 -1.78
N SER A 595 17.33 0.82 -2.52
CA SER A 595 16.01 0.42 -2.02
C SER A 595 15.85 -1.09 -1.86
N MET A 596 16.55 -1.93 -2.64
CA MET A 596 16.56 -3.38 -2.41
C MET A 596 17.44 -3.75 -1.21
N LEU A 597 18.65 -3.19 -1.11
CA LEU A 597 19.58 -3.47 0.00
C LEU A 597 18.99 -3.02 1.34
N ASP A 598 18.34 -1.86 1.39
CA ASP A 598 17.63 -1.37 2.59
C ASP A 598 16.45 -2.28 2.97
N MET A 599 15.71 -2.81 1.98
CA MET A 599 14.67 -3.82 2.23
C MET A 599 15.25 -5.12 2.78
N LEU A 600 16.35 -5.65 2.21
CA LEU A 600 16.99 -6.89 2.66
C LEU A 600 17.61 -6.73 4.05
N VAL A 601 18.29 -5.62 4.33
CA VAL A 601 18.80 -5.27 5.67
C VAL A 601 17.66 -5.10 6.68
N SER A 602 16.50 -4.55 6.27
CA SER A 602 15.31 -4.47 7.11
C SER A 602 14.74 -5.84 7.47
N LEU A 603 14.69 -6.77 6.51
CA LEU A 603 14.22 -8.14 6.76
C LEU A 603 15.22 -8.94 7.61
N ALA A 604 16.53 -8.82 7.35
CA ALA A 604 17.57 -9.40 8.21
C ALA A 604 17.48 -8.85 9.65
N ASN A 605 17.31 -7.54 9.82
CA ASN A 605 17.14 -6.90 11.12
C ASN A 605 15.90 -7.41 11.88
N ALA A 606 14.82 -7.77 11.20
CA ALA A 606 13.66 -8.40 11.85
C ALA A 606 14.02 -9.80 12.39
N CYS A 607 14.82 -10.57 11.65
CA CYS A 607 15.32 -11.88 12.08
C CYS A 607 16.34 -11.80 13.23
N THR A 608 17.07 -10.68 13.37
CA THR A 608 17.93 -10.42 14.54
C THR A 608 17.12 -10.07 15.81
N LEU A 609 15.87 -9.62 15.66
CA LEU A 609 15.00 -9.21 16.78
C LEU A 609 14.04 -10.31 17.24
N SER A 610 13.87 -11.39 16.47
CA SER A 610 12.93 -12.48 16.77
C SER A 610 13.35 -13.74 16.00
N ASP A 611 13.29 -14.91 16.66
CA ASP A 611 13.78 -16.19 16.12
C ASP A 611 13.00 -16.66 14.89
N TYR A 612 13.35 -16.14 13.71
CA TYR A 612 12.70 -16.47 12.43
C TYR A 612 13.55 -17.48 11.65
N VAL A 613 12.91 -18.39 10.94
CA VAL A 613 13.56 -19.49 10.20
C VAL A 613 13.37 -19.33 8.69
N ARG A 614 14.43 -19.64 7.93
CA ARG A 614 14.40 -19.65 6.46
C ARG A 614 13.34 -20.65 5.95
N PRO A 615 12.37 -20.21 5.13
CA PRO A 615 11.39 -21.12 4.54
C PRO A 615 12.00 -21.93 3.39
N ASP A 616 11.57 -23.19 3.29
CA ASP A 616 11.71 -24.01 2.08
C ASP A 616 10.50 -23.81 1.13
N PHE A 617 10.70 -24.03 -0.16
CA PHE A 617 9.62 -24.07 -1.16
C PHE A 617 9.45 -25.50 -1.71
N THR A 618 8.26 -26.08 -1.54
CA THR A 618 7.94 -27.45 -1.97
C THR A 618 6.47 -27.57 -2.40
N ASP A 619 6.02 -28.77 -2.78
CA ASP A 619 4.60 -29.07 -3.03
C ASP A 619 3.68 -28.92 -1.79
N THR A 620 4.22 -28.66 -0.59
CA THR A 620 3.47 -28.69 0.69
C THR A 620 3.61 -27.43 1.54
N LEU A 621 2.51 -27.06 2.21
CA LEU A 621 2.50 -26.02 3.25
C LEU A 621 2.61 -26.73 4.60
N ALA A 622 3.77 -26.61 5.24
CA ALA A 622 4.06 -27.24 6.53
C ALA A 622 4.76 -26.24 7.45
N ILE A 623 4.08 -25.82 8.53
CA ILE A 623 4.61 -24.86 9.51
C ILE A 623 4.69 -25.57 10.85
N LYS A 624 5.88 -25.62 11.45
CA LYS A 624 6.11 -26.26 12.76
C LYS A 624 6.30 -25.19 13.84
N GLN A 625 5.43 -25.18 14.84
CA GLN A 625 5.39 -24.15 15.90
C GLN A 625 5.45 -22.72 15.34
N GLY A 626 4.58 -22.43 14.37
CA GLY A 626 4.40 -21.08 13.85
C GLY A 626 3.73 -20.15 14.87
N ARG A 627 4.12 -18.87 14.87
CA ARG A 627 3.56 -17.77 15.66
C ARG A 627 2.95 -16.72 14.75
N HIS A 628 2.05 -15.90 15.28
CA HIS A 628 1.44 -14.79 14.52
C HIS A 628 2.30 -13.52 14.63
N PRO A 629 2.94 -13.03 13.55
CA PRO A 629 4.00 -12.01 13.63
C PRO A 629 3.53 -10.67 14.22
N ILE A 630 2.31 -10.23 13.91
CA ILE A 630 1.75 -8.99 14.48
C ILE A 630 1.48 -9.13 15.99
N LEU A 631 0.98 -10.28 16.45
CA LEU A 631 0.71 -10.51 17.87
C LEU A 631 2.00 -10.70 18.68
N GLU A 632 3.04 -11.29 18.08
CA GLU A 632 4.36 -11.40 18.69
C GLU A 632 5.01 -10.04 18.99
N ARG A 633 4.76 -9.00 18.18
CA ARG A 633 5.18 -7.63 18.49
C ARG A 633 4.20 -6.90 19.44
N MET A 634 2.91 -7.21 19.40
CA MET A 634 1.89 -6.54 20.24
C MET A 634 1.86 -7.04 21.69
N ALA A 635 2.05 -8.34 21.91
CA ALA A 635 2.08 -8.94 23.23
C ALA A 635 3.51 -8.93 23.77
N GLY A 636 3.72 -8.43 24.99
CA GLY A 636 5.00 -8.56 25.71
C GLY A 636 5.32 -9.98 26.19
N GLN A 637 4.69 -10.99 25.58
CA GLN A 637 4.81 -12.42 25.85
C GLN A 637 4.62 -13.17 24.53
N LEU A 638 5.39 -14.23 24.29
CA LEU A 638 5.32 -15.01 23.05
C LEU A 638 3.91 -15.63 22.88
N PRO A 639 3.27 -15.50 21.70
CA PRO A 639 1.97 -16.10 21.45
C PRO A 639 2.06 -17.63 21.36
N VAL A 640 0.98 -18.32 21.71
CA VAL A 640 0.90 -19.80 21.63
C VAL A 640 1.15 -20.24 20.19
N SER A 641 2.20 -21.04 20.01
CA SER A 641 2.62 -21.53 18.71
C SER A 641 1.81 -22.75 18.27
N ASN A 642 1.59 -22.86 16.96
CA ASN A 642 0.72 -23.87 16.36
C ASN A 642 1.39 -24.55 15.17
N ASN A 643 1.00 -25.81 14.91
CA ASN A 643 1.45 -26.57 13.75
C ASN A 643 0.41 -26.49 12.63
N THR A 644 0.87 -26.43 11.39
CA THR A 644 0.03 -26.45 10.17
C THR A 644 0.59 -27.48 9.21
N TYR A 645 -0.26 -28.28 8.58
CA TYR A 645 0.12 -29.19 7.51
C TYR A 645 -0.99 -29.26 6.46
N ILE A 646 -0.66 -28.94 5.20
CA ILE A 646 -1.55 -28.99 4.04
C ILE A 646 -0.73 -29.53 2.85
N SER A 647 -1.31 -30.46 2.09
CA SER A 647 -0.65 -31.10 0.93
C SER A 647 -1.67 -31.53 -0.11
N GLU A 648 -1.25 -32.02 -1.28
CA GLU A 648 -2.18 -32.53 -2.31
C GLU A 648 -3.11 -33.65 -1.79
N GLY A 649 -2.66 -34.47 -0.82
CA GLY A 649 -3.47 -35.51 -0.17
C GLY A 649 -4.30 -35.05 1.02
N CYS A 650 -4.20 -33.77 1.39
CA CYS A 650 -4.94 -33.14 2.49
C CYS A 650 -4.97 -31.63 2.20
N ASN A 651 -5.76 -31.23 1.20
CA ASN A 651 -5.79 -29.86 0.68
C ASN A 651 -6.92 -29.01 1.27
N PHE A 652 -7.84 -29.61 2.03
CA PHE A 652 -8.98 -28.95 2.63
C PHE A 652 -9.03 -29.24 4.14
N VAL A 653 -8.89 -28.20 4.97
CA VAL A 653 -8.89 -28.33 6.44
C VAL A 653 -10.07 -27.58 7.03
N ILE A 654 -10.95 -28.29 7.74
CA ILE A 654 -12.09 -27.72 8.45
C ILE A 654 -11.67 -27.42 9.89
N ILE A 655 -11.89 -26.19 10.35
CA ILE A 655 -11.44 -25.72 11.67
C ILE A 655 -12.66 -25.34 12.51
N THR A 656 -12.89 -26.10 13.57
CA THR A 656 -14.00 -25.89 14.52
C THR A 656 -13.51 -25.40 15.88
N GLY A 657 -14.45 -25.19 16.80
CA GLY A 657 -14.20 -24.75 18.17
C GLY A 657 -14.80 -23.38 18.50
N PRO A 658 -14.63 -22.90 19.75
CA PRO A 658 -15.37 -21.75 20.28
C PRO A 658 -15.19 -20.42 19.52
N ASN A 659 -16.07 -19.45 19.79
CA ASN A 659 -15.71 -18.03 19.64
C ASN A 659 -14.57 -17.69 20.61
N MET A 660 -13.74 -16.69 20.31
CA MET A 660 -12.53 -16.29 21.07
C MET A 660 -11.39 -17.33 21.18
N SER A 661 -11.60 -18.62 20.84
CA SER A 661 -10.57 -19.69 20.91
C SER A 661 -9.34 -19.54 20.01
N GLY A 662 -9.29 -18.51 19.15
CA GLY A 662 -8.15 -18.21 18.28
C GLY A 662 -8.28 -18.62 16.81
N LYS A 663 -9.40 -19.22 16.36
CA LYS A 663 -9.59 -19.66 14.95
C LYS A 663 -9.14 -18.63 13.91
N SER A 664 -9.72 -17.43 13.92
CA SER A 664 -9.39 -16.36 12.96
C SER A 664 -7.94 -15.87 13.11
N THR A 665 -7.35 -15.96 14.30
CA THR A 665 -5.93 -15.66 14.54
C THR A 665 -5.05 -16.70 13.83
N TYR A 666 -5.34 -17.98 14.00
CA TYR A 666 -4.61 -19.06 13.33
C TYR A 666 -4.71 -18.95 11.79
N LEU A 667 -5.91 -18.67 11.27
CA LEU A 667 -6.11 -18.40 9.83
C LEU A 667 -5.23 -17.26 9.32
N LYS A 668 -5.23 -16.11 10.01
CA LYS A 668 -4.36 -14.97 9.65
C LYS A 668 -2.87 -15.31 9.76
N GLN A 669 -2.46 -16.06 10.78
CA GLN A 669 -1.09 -16.51 10.95
C GLN A 669 -0.58 -17.27 9.72
N VAL A 670 -1.34 -18.25 9.20
CA VAL A 670 -0.92 -19.02 8.01
C VAL A 670 -0.78 -18.09 6.79
N ALA A 671 -1.75 -17.19 6.57
CA ALA A 671 -1.69 -16.22 5.47
C ALA A 671 -0.47 -15.30 5.56
N LEU A 672 -0.19 -14.76 6.74
CA LEU A 672 0.94 -13.86 6.98
C LEU A 672 2.28 -14.57 6.79
N CYS A 673 2.40 -15.83 7.22
CA CYS A 673 3.60 -16.64 7.01
C CYS A 673 3.84 -16.95 5.52
N GLN A 674 2.78 -17.29 4.76
CA GLN A 674 2.83 -17.48 3.30
C GLN A 674 3.33 -16.21 2.60
N ILE A 675 2.78 -15.05 2.96
CA ILE A 675 3.16 -13.74 2.40
C ILE A 675 4.62 -13.40 2.74
N MET A 676 5.03 -13.60 4.00
CA MET A 676 6.43 -13.40 4.42
C MET A 676 7.41 -14.28 3.62
N ALA A 677 7.08 -15.55 3.40
CA ALA A 677 7.90 -16.43 2.56
C ALA A 677 7.99 -15.93 1.11
N GLN A 678 6.87 -15.57 0.47
CA GLN A 678 6.86 -15.09 -0.93
C GLN A 678 7.42 -13.66 -1.13
N ILE A 679 7.65 -12.90 -0.07
CA ILE A 679 8.49 -11.69 -0.10
C ILE A 679 9.99 -12.06 -0.19
N GLY A 680 10.36 -13.28 0.20
CA GLY A 680 11.75 -13.65 0.50
C GLY A 680 12.18 -13.18 1.89
N SER A 681 11.30 -13.29 2.90
CA SER A 681 11.63 -13.10 4.31
C SER A 681 11.65 -14.45 5.05
N TYR A 682 12.37 -14.52 6.17
CA TYR A 682 12.25 -15.65 7.10
C TYR A 682 10.93 -15.56 7.86
N VAL A 683 10.43 -16.68 8.40
CA VAL A 683 9.11 -16.77 9.01
C VAL A 683 9.16 -17.14 10.51
N PRO A 684 8.17 -16.70 11.32
CA PRO A 684 8.15 -16.90 12.77
C PRO A 684 7.76 -18.34 13.17
N ALA A 685 8.58 -19.33 12.82
CA ALA A 685 8.35 -20.76 13.05
C ALA A 685 9.65 -21.48 13.44
N THR A 686 9.58 -22.75 13.86
CA THR A 686 10.77 -23.61 14.08
C THR A 686 11.21 -24.39 12.84
N TYR A 687 10.30 -24.56 11.88
CA TYR A 687 10.54 -25.05 10.53
C TYR A 687 9.35 -24.60 9.67
N ALA A 688 9.60 -24.26 8.40
CA ALA A 688 8.53 -23.91 7.48
C ALA A 688 8.84 -24.33 6.03
N SER A 689 7.84 -24.91 5.37
CA SER A 689 7.79 -25.15 3.93
C SER A 689 6.50 -24.53 3.39
N PHE A 690 6.55 -23.94 2.20
CA PHE A 690 5.39 -23.38 1.50
C PHE A 690 5.30 -23.87 0.05
N ARG A 691 4.07 -24.09 -0.40
CA ARG A 691 3.73 -24.13 -1.84
C ARG A 691 3.51 -22.70 -2.31
N VAL A 692 4.13 -22.29 -3.41
CA VAL A 692 3.92 -20.94 -3.97
C VAL A 692 2.45 -20.74 -4.33
N ALA A 693 1.83 -19.71 -3.77
CA ALA A 693 0.48 -19.29 -4.11
C ALA A 693 0.52 -18.19 -5.18
N ASP A 694 -0.27 -18.33 -6.23
CA ASP A 694 -0.52 -17.31 -7.24
C ASP A 694 -1.62 -16.33 -6.80
N GLN A 695 -2.53 -16.75 -5.92
CA GLN A 695 -3.61 -15.93 -5.37
C GLN A 695 -3.87 -16.30 -3.91
N ILE A 696 -4.13 -15.30 -3.06
CA ILE A 696 -4.42 -15.48 -1.63
C ILE A 696 -5.76 -14.82 -1.31
N PHE A 697 -6.80 -15.62 -1.12
CA PHE A 697 -8.17 -15.17 -0.85
C PHE A 697 -8.50 -15.25 0.64
N THR A 698 -8.96 -14.16 1.25
CA THR A 698 -9.43 -14.16 2.64
C THR A 698 -10.79 -13.45 2.79
N ARG A 699 -11.80 -14.18 3.29
CA ARG A 699 -13.11 -13.64 3.75
C ARG A 699 -13.88 -12.71 2.77
N ILE A 700 -13.71 -12.84 1.45
CA ILE A 700 -14.50 -12.11 0.42
C ILE A 700 -15.79 -12.85 0.07
N GLY A 701 -16.78 -12.14 -0.49
CA GLY A 701 -18.00 -12.73 -1.04
C GLY A 701 -17.71 -13.82 -2.09
N ILE A 702 -18.32 -14.98 -1.88
CA ILE A 702 -18.08 -16.27 -2.56
C ILE A 702 -17.88 -16.15 -4.08
N SER A 703 -18.75 -15.40 -4.77
CA SER A 703 -18.72 -15.24 -6.24
C SER A 703 -17.38 -14.71 -6.77
N TYR A 704 -16.70 -13.82 -6.03
CA TYR A 704 -15.38 -13.33 -6.44
C TYR A 704 -14.32 -14.44 -6.42
N ILE A 705 -14.33 -15.27 -5.36
CA ILE A 705 -13.40 -16.39 -5.20
C ILE A 705 -13.65 -17.41 -6.32
N ILE A 706 -14.90 -17.86 -6.49
CA ILE A 706 -15.29 -18.85 -7.52
C ILE A 706 -14.88 -18.43 -8.95
N HIS A 707 -14.94 -17.14 -9.29
CA HIS A 707 -14.61 -16.67 -10.64
C HIS A 707 -13.11 -16.43 -10.91
N ASN A 708 -12.24 -16.46 -9.89
CA ASN A 708 -10.81 -16.17 -10.05
C ASN A 708 -9.88 -17.28 -9.53
N ILE A 709 -10.41 -18.27 -8.80
CA ILE A 709 -9.66 -19.40 -8.22
C ILE A 709 -8.77 -20.17 -9.20
N SER A 710 -7.67 -20.72 -8.68
CA SER A 710 -6.75 -21.62 -9.38
C SER A 710 -6.31 -22.80 -8.50
N ASP A 711 -5.74 -23.84 -9.11
CA ASP A 711 -5.15 -24.99 -8.38
C ASP A 711 -3.98 -24.63 -7.46
N ARG A 712 -3.37 -23.43 -7.62
CA ARG A 712 -2.27 -22.95 -6.77
C ARG A 712 -2.72 -21.96 -5.69
N SER A 713 -4.00 -21.57 -5.69
CA SER A 713 -4.54 -20.59 -4.74
C SER A 713 -4.46 -21.07 -3.29
N LEU A 714 -4.25 -20.13 -2.36
CA LEU A 714 -4.47 -20.29 -0.93
C LEU A 714 -5.78 -19.59 -0.54
N ILE A 715 -6.68 -20.32 0.12
CA ILE A 715 -8.06 -19.92 0.36
C ILE A 715 -8.36 -20.00 1.85
N ILE A 716 -8.83 -18.89 2.42
CA ILE A 716 -9.05 -18.74 3.85
C ILE A 716 -10.46 -18.19 4.07
N ILE A 717 -11.34 -19.06 4.55
CA ILE A 717 -12.75 -18.76 4.78
C ILE A 717 -13.00 -18.78 6.29
N ASP A 718 -13.56 -17.70 6.80
CA ASP A 718 -13.79 -17.48 8.23
C ASP A 718 -15.28 -17.15 8.45
N GLU A 719 -16.02 -18.14 8.94
CA GLU A 719 -17.42 -18.04 9.37
C GLU A 719 -18.44 -17.71 8.26
N LEU A 720 -18.38 -18.48 7.16
CA LEU A 720 -19.35 -18.40 6.06
C LEU A 720 -20.79 -18.74 6.51
N GLY A 721 -21.81 -18.32 5.75
CA GLY A 721 -23.21 -18.69 5.96
C GLY A 721 -23.94 -18.00 7.13
N ARG A 722 -23.24 -17.26 7.99
CA ARG A 722 -23.80 -16.62 9.21
C ARG A 722 -24.93 -15.59 9.02
N GLY A 723 -25.21 -15.15 7.80
CA GLY A 723 -26.19 -14.08 7.49
C GLY A 723 -27.58 -14.56 7.06
N THR A 724 -27.87 -15.86 7.18
CA THR A 724 -29.03 -16.55 6.59
C THR A 724 -29.64 -17.52 7.61
N SER A 725 -30.74 -18.20 7.31
CA SER A 725 -31.22 -19.30 8.18
C SER A 725 -30.15 -20.39 8.30
N ALA A 726 -30.14 -21.12 9.42
CA ALA A 726 -29.08 -22.10 9.68
C ALA A 726 -29.06 -23.24 8.64
N GLU A 727 -30.23 -23.71 8.20
CA GLU A 727 -30.38 -24.80 7.23
C GLU A 727 -29.90 -24.39 5.83
N GLU A 728 -30.32 -23.22 5.34
CA GLU A 728 -29.83 -22.65 4.08
C GLU A 728 -28.33 -22.31 4.16
N GLY A 729 -27.88 -21.80 5.32
CA GLY A 729 -26.48 -21.49 5.58
C GLY A 729 -25.57 -22.71 5.50
N ILE A 730 -25.99 -23.83 6.08
CA ILE A 730 -25.29 -25.13 5.98
C ILE A 730 -25.30 -25.63 4.53
N GLY A 731 -26.45 -25.61 3.85
CA GLY A 731 -26.56 -26.08 2.46
C GLY A 731 -25.70 -25.28 1.47
N LEU A 732 -25.67 -23.95 1.62
CA LEU A 732 -24.78 -23.06 0.85
C LEU A 732 -23.30 -23.32 1.18
N CYS A 733 -22.95 -23.52 2.46
CA CYS A 733 -21.57 -23.81 2.84
C CYS A 733 -21.11 -25.18 2.31
N HIS A 734 -21.95 -26.22 2.37
CA HIS A 734 -21.66 -27.53 1.79
C HIS A 734 -21.37 -27.42 0.29
N SER A 735 -22.27 -26.78 -0.46
CA SER A 735 -22.13 -26.59 -1.92
C SER A 735 -20.84 -25.84 -2.29
N VAL A 736 -20.42 -24.87 -1.47
CA VAL A 736 -19.16 -24.14 -1.66
C VAL A 736 -17.95 -25.01 -1.29
N CYS A 737 -18.01 -25.81 -0.22
CA CYS A 737 -16.95 -26.75 0.14
C CYS A 737 -16.75 -27.80 -0.97
N GLU A 738 -17.83 -28.37 -1.48
CA GLU A 738 -17.84 -29.36 -2.57
C GLU A 738 -17.24 -28.79 -3.87
N PHE A 739 -17.59 -27.57 -4.26
CA PHE A 739 -16.94 -26.87 -5.38
C PHE A 739 -15.43 -26.68 -5.14
N LEU A 740 -15.03 -26.24 -3.95
CA LEU A 740 -13.61 -26.03 -3.62
C LEU A 740 -12.81 -27.35 -3.52
N LEU A 741 -13.46 -28.45 -3.13
CA LEU A 741 -12.89 -29.80 -3.08
C LEU A 741 -12.62 -30.40 -4.46
N SER A 742 -13.29 -29.91 -5.51
CA SER A 742 -13.01 -30.31 -6.90
C SER A 742 -11.68 -29.75 -7.45
N LEU A 743 -11.01 -28.86 -6.71
CA LEU A 743 -9.81 -28.13 -7.10
C LEU A 743 -8.62 -28.49 -6.19
N LYS A 744 -7.39 -28.31 -6.70
CA LYS A 744 -6.14 -28.56 -5.94
C LYS A 744 -5.67 -27.35 -5.12
N ALA A 745 -6.52 -26.33 -4.97
CA ALA A 745 -6.29 -25.20 -4.10
C ALA A 745 -6.10 -25.65 -2.64
N PHE A 746 -5.33 -24.90 -1.85
CA PHE A 746 -5.19 -25.14 -0.41
C PHE A 746 -6.23 -24.32 0.34
N THR A 747 -7.14 -24.98 1.05
CA THR A 747 -8.28 -24.33 1.71
C THR A 747 -8.28 -24.55 3.22
N LEU A 748 -8.37 -23.46 3.97
CA LEU A 748 -8.66 -23.44 5.40
C LEU A 748 -10.06 -22.87 5.63
N PHE A 749 -10.96 -23.66 6.22
CA PHE A 749 -12.37 -23.32 6.40
C PHE A 749 -12.74 -23.30 7.89
N ALA A 750 -12.72 -22.13 8.53
CA ALA A 750 -13.17 -21.99 9.92
C ALA A 750 -14.70 -21.84 9.99
N THR A 751 -15.34 -22.73 10.75
CA THR A 751 -16.80 -22.82 10.84
C THR A 751 -17.30 -22.99 12.27
N HIS A 752 -18.62 -22.83 12.42
CA HIS A 752 -19.39 -23.16 13.63
C HIS A 752 -20.44 -24.23 13.35
N PHE A 753 -20.67 -24.57 12.08
CA PHE A 753 -21.51 -25.69 11.66
C PHE A 753 -20.72 -26.99 11.82
N LEU A 754 -21.02 -27.76 12.88
CA LEU A 754 -20.41 -29.07 13.14
C LEU A 754 -20.89 -30.13 12.15
N GLU A 755 -21.98 -29.84 11.43
CA GLU A 755 -22.54 -30.64 10.34
C GLU A 755 -21.54 -30.78 9.19
N LEU A 756 -20.77 -29.72 8.88
CA LEU A 756 -19.78 -29.73 7.81
C LEU A 756 -18.58 -30.64 8.11
N CYS A 757 -18.33 -31.02 9.36
CA CYS A 757 -17.30 -32.00 9.71
C CYS A 757 -17.56 -33.38 9.05
N GLN A 758 -18.80 -33.67 8.65
CA GLN A 758 -19.16 -34.90 7.93
C GLN A 758 -18.53 -35.00 6.53
N LEU A 759 -18.01 -33.89 5.97
CA LEU A 759 -17.23 -33.92 4.73
C LEU A 759 -15.96 -34.80 4.85
N GLU A 760 -15.46 -35.03 6.06
CA GLU A 760 -14.31 -35.93 6.32
C GLU A 760 -14.62 -37.42 6.06
N THR A 761 -15.88 -37.86 6.16
CA THR A 761 -16.26 -39.25 5.85
C THR A 761 -16.59 -39.47 4.36
N LEU A 762 -16.86 -38.38 3.63
CA LEU A 762 -17.16 -38.38 2.20
C LEU A 762 -15.90 -38.16 1.32
N TYR A 763 -14.97 -37.32 1.78
CA TYR A 763 -13.82 -36.87 0.98
C TYR A 763 -12.49 -37.16 1.70
N PRO A 764 -11.63 -38.07 1.19
CA PRO A 764 -10.43 -38.52 1.91
C PRO A 764 -9.36 -37.43 2.09
N ASN A 765 -9.41 -36.39 1.25
CA ASN A 765 -8.55 -35.20 1.26
C ASN A 765 -8.99 -34.07 2.21
N VAL A 766 -10.08 -34.28 2.97
CA VAL A 766 -10.50 -33.41 4.08
C VAL A 766 -9.82 -33.86 5.38
N GLU A 767 -9.41 -32.91 6.22
CA GLU A 767 -9.01 -33.14 7.61
C GLU A 767 -9.77 -32.21 8.55
N ASN A 768 -10.42 -32.77 9.59
CA ASN A 768 -11.03 -31.98 10.65
C ASN A 768 -10.00 -31.62 11.73
N GLN A 769 -10.03 -30.36 12.18
CA GLN A 769 -9.23 -29.84 13.28
C GLN A 769 -10.08 -28.92 14.17
N HIS A 770 -9.66 -28.71 15.41
CA HIS A 770 -10.35 -27.81 16.35
C HIS A 770 -9.39 -27.10 17.31
N MET A 771 -9.81 -25.93 17.82
CA MET A 771 -9.06 -25.22 18.86
C MET A 771 -9.39 -25.80 20.25
N GLY A 772 -8.38 -26.33 20.93
CA GLY A 772 -8.52 -27.03 22.21
C GLY A 772 -8.91 -26.11 23.38
N VAL A 773 -9.73 -26.64 24.29
CA VAL A 773 -10.29 -25.96 25.45
C VAL A 773 -9.98 -26.74 26.71
N GLN A 774 -9.62 -26.06 27.80
CA GLN A 774 -9.43 -26.68 29.10
C GLN A 774 -10.46 -26.15 30.11
N HIS A 775 -11.07 -27.07 30.86
CA HIS A 775 -12.05 -26.76 31.91
C HIS A 775 -11.38 -26.84 33.28
N THR A 776 -11.34 -25.72 34.00
CA THR A 776 -10.70 -25.61 35.32
C THR A 776 -11.77 -25.34 36.38
N ARG A 777 -11.81 -26.15 37.44
CA ARG A 777 -12.71 -25.94 38.58
C ARG A 777 -12.00 -25.15 39.67
N SER A 778 -12.53 -23.96 39.99
CA SER A 778 -12.08 -23.20 41.15
C SER A 778 -12.60 -23.85 42.43
N SER A 779 -11.68 -24.26 43.31
CA SER A 779 -11.99 -24.95 44.58
C SER A 779 -12.90 -24.14 45.50
N ASP A 780 -12.79 -22.81 45.44
CA ASP A 780 -13.36 -21.90 46.45
C ASP A 780 -14.76 -21.37 46.04
N SER A 781 -15.19 -21.61 44.80
CA SER A 781 -16.44 -21.08 44.23
C SER A 781 -17.34 -22.12 43.56
N GLY A 782 -16.84 -23.33 43.28
CA GLY A 782 -17.60 -24.40 42.60
C GLY A 782 -17.93 -24.10 41.13
N THR A 783 -17.45 -22.99 40.58
CA THR A 783 -17.64 -22.60 39.18
C THR A 783 -16.68 -23.37 38.28
N ASP A 784 -17.23 -24.13 37.31
CA ASP A 784 -16.49 -24.49 36.09
C ASP A 784 -15.99 -23.18 35.44
N SER A 785 -14.74 -23.11 35.01
CA SER A 785 -14.17 -21.98 34.28
C SER A 785 -13.48 -22.46 33.01
N VAL A 786 -13.71 -21.76 31.88
CA VAL A 786 -13.21 -22.14 30.56
C VAL A 786 -11.94 -21.36 30.24
N VAL A 787 -10.84 -22.09 30.04
CA VAL A 787 -9.54 -21.55 29.62
C VAL A 787 -9.27 -22.01 28.18
N TYR A 788 -9.13 -21.05 27.27
CA TYR A 788 -8.72 -21.35 25.89
C TYR A 788 -7.23 -21.69 25.89
N THR A 789 -6.87 -22.87 25.37
CA THR A 789 -5.46 -23.27 25.25
C THR A 789 -4.75 -22.59 24.08
N TYR A 790 -5.53 -22.12 23.10
CA TYR A 790 -5.09 -21.62 21.79
C TYR A 790 -4.25 -22.63 20.98
N LEU A 791 -4.28 -23.91 21.35
CA LEU A 791 -3.64 -25.01 20.61
C LEU A 791 -4.61 -25.65 19.64
N LEU A 792 -4.15 -25.91 18.42
CA LEU A 792 -4.88 -26.62 17.38
C LEU A 792 -4.67 -28.14 17.53
N GLN A 793 -5.78 -28.88 17.56
CA GLN A 793 -5.83 -30.33 17.75
C GLN A 793 -6.58 -30.98 16.57
N ARG A 794 -6.33 -32.28 16.34
CA ARG A 794 -6.96 -33.05 15.25
C ARG A 794 -8.32 -33.60 15.67
N GLY A 795 -9.18 -33.86 14.68
CA GLY A 795 -10.55 -34.32 14.88
C GLY A 795 -11.52 -33.18 15.19
N CYS A 796 -12.80 -33.55 15.34
CA CYS A 796 -13.87 -32.63 15.71
C CYS A 796 -13.86 -32.33 17.22
N SER A 797 -14.31 -31.13 17.60
CA SER A 797 -14.45 -30.70 19.00
C SER A 797 -15.50 -31.54 19.76
N GLU A 798 -15.11 -32.19 20.86
CA GLU A 798 -16.05 -32.93 21.73
C GLU A 798 -17.06 -32.01 22.44
N ASP A 799 -16.70 -30.73 22.67
CA ASP A 799 -17.48 -29.71 23.37
C ASP A 799 -18.70 -29.17 22.59
N ARG A 800 -19.62 -30.08 22.20
CA ARG A 800 -20.88 -29.77 21.46
C ARG A 800 -21.81 -28.76 22.15
N HIS A 801 -21.54 -28.40 23.41
CA HIS A 801 -22.38 -27.53 24.22
C HIS A 801 -21.67 -26.25 24.69
N TYR A 802 -20.53 -25.87 24.08
CA TYR A 802 -19.78 -24.65 24.44
C TYR A 802 -20.66 -23.40 24.59
N GLY A 803 -21.64 -23.17 23.70
CA GLY A 803 -22.52 -21.99 23.80
C GLY A 803 -23.34 -21.92 25.09
N LEU A 804 -23.78 -23.07 25.59
CA LEU A 804 -24.48 -23.18 26.88
C LEU A 804 -23.51 -23.03 28.07
N ARG A 805 -22.27 -23.50 27.92
CA ARG A 805 -21.21 -23.33 28.93
C ARG A 805 -20.72 -21.87 29.01
N ALA A 806 -20.66 -21.15 27.89
CA ALA A 806 -20.41 -19.72 27.87
C ALA A 806 -21.56 -18.93 28.53
N ALA A 807 -22.81 -19.38 28.36
CA ALA A 807 -23.96 -18.81 29.07
C ALA A 807 -23.87 -19.02 30.59
N GLU A 808 -23.37 -20.17 31.06
CA GLU A 808 -23.09 -20.43 32.49
C GLU A 808 -22.05 -19.48 33.12
N MET A 809 -21.15 -18.89 32.32
CA MET A 809 -20.19 -17.88 32.78
C MET A 809 -20.80 -16.47 32.93
N THR A 810 -22.01 -16.26 32.37
CA THR A 810 -22.72 -14.97 32.44
C THR A 810 -23.75 -14.98 33.55
N SER A 811 -24.23 -13.79 33.95
CA SER A 811 -25.25 -13.64 35.01
C SER A 811 -26.67 -14.04 34.57
N LEU A 812 -26.81 -15.14 33.83
CA LEU A 812 -28.09 -15.70 33.39
C LEU A 812 -28.67 -16.65 34.45
N PRO A 813 -30.00 -16.69 34.64
CA PRO A 813 -30.63 -17.62 35.58
C PRO A 813 -30.32 -19.08 35.26
N SER A 814 -29.95 -19.86 36.28
CA SER A 814 -29.57 -21.27 36.09
C SER A 814 -30.70 -22.15 35.56
N ASP A 815 -31.97 -21.78 35.79
CA ASP A 815 -33.14 -22.49 35.27
C ASP A 815 -33.32 -22.30 33.74
N LEU A 816 -33.05 -21.11 33.22
CA LEU A 816 -33.04 -20.84 31.77
C LEU A 816 -31.97 -21.69 31.07
N ILE A 817 -30.82 -21.88 31.73
CA ILE A 817 -29.73 -22.74 31.23
C ILE A 817 -30.14 -24.23 31.25
N LYS A 818 -30.85 -24.70 32.29
CA LYS A 818 -31.41 -26.07 32.34
C LYS A 818 -32.43 -26.31 31.23
N GLU A 819 -33.30 -25.34 30.96
CA GLU A 819 -34.27 -25.41 29.87
C GLU A 819 -33.56 -25.45 28.52
N ALA A 820 -32.60 -24.55 28.27
CA ALA A 820 -31.82 -24.52 27.03
C ALA A 820 -31.04 -25.83 26.78
N LYS A 821 -30.44 -26.43 27.82
CA LYS A 821 -29.86 -27.80 27.75
C LYS A 821 -30.89 -28.85 27.34
N THR A 822 -32.11 -28.76 27.86
CA THR A 822 -33.21 -29.72 27.61
C THR A 822 -33.81 -29.56 26.20
N VAL A 823 -33.72 -28.37 25.60
CA VAL A 823 -34.06 -28.16 24.17
C VAL A 823 -32.94 -28.69 23.28
N VAL A 824 -31.68 -28.34 23.58
CA VAL A 824 -30.52 -28.76 22.77
C VAL A 824 -30.32 -30.27 22.76
N SER A 825 -30.58 -30.98 23.86
CA SER A 825 -30.52 -32.45 23.88
C SER A 825 -31.57 -33.10 22.97
N LYS A 826 -32.82 -32.59 22.95
CA LYS A 826 -33.88 -33.06 22.04
C LYS A 826 -33.52 -32.84 20.57
N VAL A 827 -33.01 -31.66 20.22
CA VAL A 827 -32.55 -31.36 18.85
C VAL A 827 -31.37 -32.27 18.46
N SER A 828 -30.41 -32.48 19.37
CA SER A 828 -29.27 -33.38 19.14
C SER A 828 -29.70 -34.82 18.89
N GLN A 829 -30.68 -35.34 19.65
CA GLN A 829 -31.23 -36.69 19.45
C GLN A 829 -31.94 -36.85 18.10
N GLN A 830 -32.64 -35.82 17.62
CA GLN A 830 -33.25 -35.84 16.29
C GLN A 830 -32.20 -35.88 15.17
N LEU A 831 -31.13 -35.08 15.28
CA LEU A 831 -30.03 -35.05 14.30
C LEU A 831 -29.23 -36.37 14.27
N LEU A 832 -28.93 -36.94 15.44
CA LEU A 832 -28.13 -38.18 15.57
C LEU A 832 -28.75 -39.39 14.86
N SER A 833 -30.07 -39.41 14.64
CA SER A 833 -30.82 -40.53 14.06
C SER A 833 -30.53 -40.85 12.58
N ARG A 834 -29.59 -40.14 11.93
CA ARG A 834 -29.29 -40.25 10.49
C ARG A 834 -27.85 -40.63 10.15
N HIS A 835 -27.00 -40.97 11.12
CA HIS A 835 -25.58 -41.23 10.87
C HIS A 835 -25.26 -42.73 10.74
N HIS A 836 -24.90 -43.14 9.53
CA HIS A 836 -24.03 -44.29 9.29
C HIS A 836 -22.71 -43.80 8.69
N CYS A 837 -21.63 -44.55 8.93
CA CYS A 837 -20.32 -44.34 8.34
C CYS A 837 -19.89 -45.65 7.70
N ASP A 838 -19.60 -45.65 6.40
CA ASP A 838 -19.29 -46.87 5.66
C ASP A 838 -17.81 -47.25 5.86
N PRO A 839 -17.49 -48.47 6.31
CA PRO A 839 -16.11 -48.87 6.61
C PRO A 839 -15.21 -48.86 5.37
N GLU A 840 -15.79 -49.01 4.17
CA GLU A 840 -15.05 -48.94 2.91
C GLU A 840 -14.44 -47.56 2.63
N THR A 841 -15.10 -46.45 3.00
CA THR A 841 -14.54 -45.10 2.77
C THR A 841 -13.38 -44.81 3.70
N LEU A 842 -13.43 -45.30 4.94
CA LEU A 842 -12.32 -45.24 5.89
C LEU A 842 -11.09 -46.02 5.38
N GLN A 843 -11.30 -47.21 4.82
CA GLN A 843 -10.22 -48.02 4.23
C GLN A 843 -9.60 -47.33 3.01
N GLN A 844 -10.42 -46.78 2.10
CA GLN A 844 -9.95 -46.00 0.94
C GLN A 844 -9.16 -44.76 1.39
N ARG A 845 -9.61 -44.06 2.44
CA ARG A 845 -8.92 -42.90 3.02
C ARG A 845 -7.54 -43.25 3.58
N ALA A 846 -7.41 -44.36 4.32
CA ALA A 846 -6.12 -44.82 4.82
C ALA A 846 -5.13 -45.12 3.68
N VAL A 847 -5.58 -45.78 2.61
CA VAL A 847 -4.77 -46.05 1.40
C VAL A 847 -4.33 -44.75 0.72
N TYR A 848 -5.23 -43.78 0.60
CA TYR A 848 -4.94 -42.49 -0.02
C TYR A 848 -3.91 -41.66 0.78
N HIS A 849 -4.02 -41.61 2.11
CA HIS A 849 -3.04 -40.96 2.98
C HIS A 849 -1.67 -41.65 2.94
N LEU A 850 -1.63 -42.98 2.89
CA LEU A 850 -0.37 -43.71 2.73
C LEU A 850 0.28 -43.39 1.38
N ALA A 851 -0.47 -43.50 0.27
CA ALA A 851 0.04 -43.26 -1.07
C ALA A 851 0.57 -41.83 -1.27
N THR A 852 -0.17 -40.82 -0.80
CA THR A 852 0.24 -39.42 -0.93
C THR A 852 1.46 -39.07 -0.09
N ARG A 853 1.57 -39.57 1.15
CA ARG A 853 2.78 -39.39 1.99
C ARG A 853 3.99 -40.13 1.44
N LEU A 854 3.82 -41.32 0.83
CA LEU A 854 4.90 -42.03 0.15
C LEU A 854 5.40 -41.25 -1.09
N LEU A 855 4.50 -40.67 -1.89
CA LEU A 855 4.86 -39.81 -3.01
C LEU A 855 5.60 -38.54 -2.54
N GLN A 856 5.17 -37.93 -1.44
CA GLN A 856 5.84 -36.76 -0.85
C GLN A 856 7.24 -37.10 -0.33
N ALA A 857 7.40 -38.24 0.34
CA ALA A 857 8.72 -38.74 0.77
C ALA A 857 9.63 -39.04 -0.43
N ALA A 858 9.10 -39.61 -1.52
CA ALA A 858 9.86 -39.90 -2.73
C ALA A 858 10.31 -38.63 -3.49
N ARG A 859 9.54 -37.54 -3.45
CA ARG A 859 9.90 -36.26 -4.10
C ARG A 859 10.81 -35.37 -3.24
N ASN A 860 10.48 -35.22 -1.96
CA ASN A 860 10.97 -34.09 -1.13
C ASN A 860 11.79 -34.51 0.10
N SER A 861 12.09 -35.81 0.30
CA SER A 861 12.88 -36.25 1.45
C SER A 861 14.33 -35.79 1.38
N ARG A 862 14.75 -35.00 2.37
CA ARG A 862 16.17 -34.73 2.70
C ARG A 862 16.70 -35.61 3.84
N LEU A 863 15.95 -36.63 4.26
CA LEU A 863 16.36 -37.55 5.34
C LEU A 863 17.48 -38.49 4.88
N ASP A 864 18.37 -38.85 5.81
CA ASP A 864 19.34 -39.94 5.61
C ASP A 864 18.63 -41.31 5.47
N PRO A 865 19.30 -42.34 4.93
CA PRO A 865 18.67 -43.63 4.65
C PRO A 865 18.08 -44.36 5.87
N ASP A 866 18.62 -44.14 7.07
CA ASP A 866 18.14 -44.81 8.29
C ASP A 866 17.00 -44.03 8.97
N SER A 867 17.06 -42.70 9.00
CA SER A 867 15.91 -41.87 9.36
C SER A 867 14.74 -42.08 8.41
N LEU A 868 14.98 -42.18 7.10
CA LEU A 868 13.94 -42.48 6.10
C LEU A 868 13.35 -43.89 6.33
N ARG A 869 14.19 -44.90 6.61
CA ARG A 869 13.76 -46.25 6.98
C ARG A 869 12.91 -46.26 8.25
N MET A 870 13.23 -45.43 9.25
CA MET A 870 12.44 -45.28 10.48
C MET A 870 11.12 -44.55 10.24
N TYR A 871 11.12 -43.49 9.41
CA TYR A 871 9.93 -42.78 8.99
C TYR A 871 8.95 -43.68 8.21
N LEU A 872 9.44 -44.47 7.26
CA LEU A 872 8.64 -45.44 6.49
C LEU A 872 8.05 -46.55 7.39
N LYS A 873 8.80 -47.03 8.40
CA LYS A 873 8.26 -47.93 9.44
C LYS A 873 7.17 -47.24 10.27
N GLY A 874 7.31 -45.95 10.56
CA GLY A 874 6.29 -45.13 11.22
C GLY A 874 5.01 -44.99 10.40
N LEU A 875 5.13 -44.64 9.12
CA LEU A 875 3.98 -44.58 8.18
C LEU A 875 3.26 -45.92 8.08
N LYS A 876 4.00 -47.04 7.98
CA LYS A 876 3.41 -48.37 7.97
C LYS A 876 2.57 -48.62 9.23
N LYS A 877 3.12 -48.35 10.42
CA LYS A 877 2.38 -48.52 11.69
C LYS A 877 1.15 -47.62 11.78
N GLN A 878 1.23 -46.39 11.27
CA GLN A 878 0.07 -45.49 11.25
C GLN A 878 -1.03 -46.03 10.33
N TYR A 879 -0.67 -46.49 9.13
CA TYR A 879 -1.62 -47.13 8.21
C TYR A 879 -2.26 -48.40 8.82
N GLU A 880 -1.47 -49.25 9.48
CA GLU A 880 -1.98 -50.43 10.20
C GLU A 880 -2.97 -50.06 11.31
N ALA A 881 -2.75 -48.95 12.03
CA ALA A 881 -3.67 -48.45 13.06
C ALA A 881 -4.93 -47.78 12.47
N GLU A 882 -4.80 -47.04 11.37
CA GLU A 882 -5.94 -46.44 10.66
C GLU A 882 -6.86 -47.52 10.06
N LEU A 883 -6.30 -48.64 9.61
CA LEU A 883 -7.05 -49.83 9.15
C LEU A 883 -7.79 -50.52 10.31
N GLN A 884 -7.11 -50.76 11.44
CA GLN A 884 -7.73 -51.36 12.64
C GLN A 884 -8.85 -50.49 13.23
N ALA A 885 -8.79 -49.16 13.05
CA ALA A 885 -9.87 -48.26 13.43
C ALA A 885 -11.08 -48.34 12.48
N ALA A 886 -10.88 -48.69 11.21
CA ALA A 886 -11.97 -48.91 10.24
C ALA A 886 -12.67 -50.28 10.42
N GLU A 887 -11.95 -51.28 10.93
CA GLU A 887 -12.48 -52.63 11.19
C GLU A 887 -13.30 -52.75 12.49
N GLN A 888 -13.23 -51.76 13.39
CA GLN A 888 -14.03 -51.76 14.62
C GLN A 888 -15.44 -51.20 14.36
N PRO A 889 -16.52 -51.98 14.53
CA PRO A 889 -17.87 -51.45 14.45
C PRO A 889 -18.09 -50.47 15.61
N VAL A 890 -18.57 -49.27 15.29
CA VAL A 890 -18.86 -48.23 16.29
C VAL A 890 -19.95 -48.73 17.23
N ALA A 891 -19.55 -49.13 18.44
CA ALA A 891 -20.47 -49.55 19.48
C ALA A 891 -21.38 -48.36 19.87
N THR A 892 -22.69 -48.57 19.81
CA THR A 892 -23.70 -47.54 20.10
C THR A 892 -23.60 -47.04 21.53
N LEU A 893 -23.42 -45.72 21.68
CA LEU A 893 -23.45 -44.94 22.93
C LEU A 893 -24.41 -43.75 22.78
#